data_AF-G8PST4-F1
#
_entry.id   AF-G8PST4-F1
#
_cell.length_a   1.000
_cell.length_b   1.000
_cell.length_c   1.000
_cell.angle_alpha   90.00
_cell.angle_beta   90.00
_cell.angle_gamma   90.00
#
_symmetry.space_group_name_H-M   'P 1'
#
loop_
_entity.id
_entity.type
_entity.pdbx_description
1 polymer ?
#
loop_
_entity_poly.entity_id
_entity_poly.type
_entity_poly.pdbx_seq_one_letter_code
_entity_poly.pdbx_strand_id
1 'polypeptide(L)'
;MPEPEARTTSPENLMSSTEESWALQMYKVLGEEFPLMSQAFADLYEVERERERTEVAEATARMSEHDRVEAEKEARRDAAQTMFFYDSERLYELQDELKLMENNPLDAVDMPDTPEPGYSEVITEQIAALKLRKEELFLDVRLFTGLEDEKQAFTNANQLVGLLLDKAYTQSSVYNFAACEVTLEEVDNKLKDMKKLLLDAQIHPATYVISEEQVVIAQDIGKIKETIFNLQDAGYSGLGAGLLFEMNQYQDVISRADDPRWTEVLSDADACKKAIPDLSKSAKYIETLCESMSTAGPTTAASDTLDELRDYQSDSSRDLTATKRVIASLSVKAERRERWIKHDEWASKHLDSRTEKYRKQLEKFVVFDADHQVVTKESKSEARARAVETEGLDKDVMAQVPKRPSGKDVKAVPRATINKLLESLEFLDELRSSGVTGMESIALEEFIKTEDILEGINTNPTGYDDLQTRTQKILDKVADTKTGKKAIYYVEAKMNLEEDVRLLREQAPDMNINKALGRCNKLDGSRLKPLLSQLNEAVSYRTVFDMKLDPIEKIFKQIPPLLAKLGAARPELAKKFKRLLQPKQEKVYHGQLEMELKQAKVVAHNASTIDDLKDAISQVNAVRVKADKYLAELKARVVIFAEETDGPHTTPERDEFFSKIEADYKEGVQLEIDRKIAKGKFNETSGPMKNELEMLTAKAKSWKGAKAALKGFPRIDTANYDPTRFKDLLAEVKLLEQECAVNSSYEENMGRLNELKGMYDAMRGELTGFREDIAKDVVKATEKAIARMETAKTFAEGGFITGVAGKQDAGENIVDTSTLKRFAACVTKPIIPGDLRAQAQIIGDKKKSLEERKKAREEALRIVRPLMARLDGDKAIKLYRRHPFGLDNDVNVLRPVLVQLEVKLLTLAA
;
A
#
# COMPACT_ATOMS: atom_id res chain seq x y z
N MET A 1 0.78 -23.63 -11.97
CA MET A 1 -0.55 -24.01 -12.51
C MET A 1 -0.63 -25.51 -12.61
N PRO A 2 -1.80 -26.11 -12.31
CA PRO A 2 -2.12 -27.47 -12.71
C PRO A 2 -1.96 -27.60 -14.22
N GLU A 3 -1.36 -28.73 -14.62
CA GLU A 3 -1.13 -29.11 -16.00
C GLU A 3 -2.40 -29.01 -16.86
N PRO A 4 -2.24 -28.74 -18.16
CA PRO A 4 -3.36 -28.81 -19.08
C PRO A 4 -3.87 -30.25 -19.10
N GLU A 5 -5.11 -30.45 -18.66
CA GLU A 5 -5.89 -31.61 -19.07
C GLU A 5 -5.87 -31.66 -20.59
N ALA A 6 -5.04 -32.55 -21.13
CA ALA A 6 -5.15 -33.02 -22.49
C ALA A 6 -6.56 -33.60 -22.63
N ARG A 7 -7.48 -32.80 -23.16
CA ARG A 7 -8.71 -33.31 -23.75
C ARG A 7 -8.33 -34.11 -24.98
N THR A 8 -7.87 -35.34 -24.75
CA THR A 8 -8.07 -36.40 -25.73
C THR A 8 -9.57 -36.54 -25.88
N THR A 9 -10.07 -36.17 -27.05
CA THR A 9 -11.40 -36.56 -27.52
C THR A 9 -11.64 -38.02 -27.18
N SER A 10 -12.65 -38.30 -26.37
CA SER A 10 -13.13 -39.66 -26.13
C SER A 10 -13.42 -40.30 -27.49
N PRO A 11 -12.87 -41.49 -27.81
CA PRO A 11 -13.07 -42.11 -29.11
C PRO A 11 -14.57 -42.33 -29.37
N GLU A 12 -14.99 -42.07 -30.60
CA GLU A 12 -16.39 -42.03 -31.10
C GLU A 12 -17.15 -43.37 -31.04
N ASN A 13 -16.74 -44.35 -30.24
CA ASN A 13 -17.34 -45.69 -30.18
C ASN A 13 -17.72 -46.12 -28.75
N LEU A 14 -18.41 -45.26 -28.00
CA LEU A 14 -19.12 -45.70 -26.80
C LEU A 14 -20.51 -46.18 -27.19
N MET A 15 -20.78 -47.48 -26.98
CA MET A 15 -22.13 -48.04 -27.03
C MET A 15 -23.06 -47.21 -26.14
N SER A 16 -24.27 -46.95 -26.61
CA SER A 16 -25.31 -46.25 -25.86
C SER A 16 -25.66 -46.98 -24.57
N SER A 17 -26.16 -46.26 -23.56
CA SER A 17 -26.62 -46.84 -22.28
C SER A 17 -27.71 -47.92 -22.45
N THR A 18 -28.43 -47.88 -23.57
CA THR A 18 -29.38 -48.91 -23.99
C THR A 18 -28.70 -50.20 -24.47
N GLU A 19 -27.53 -50.12 -25.10
CA GLU A 19 -26.75 -51.28 -25.55
C GLU A 19 -25.97 -51.91 -24.39
N GLU A 20 -25.47 -51.10 -23.46
CA GLU A 20 -24.82 -51.57 -22.22
C GLU A 20 -25.82 -52.30 -21.30
N SER A 21 -27.05 -51.79 -21.17
CA SER A 21 -28.11 -52.44 -20.42
C SER A 21 -28.57 -53.76 -21.07
N TRP A 22 -28.59 -53.82 -22.40
CA TRP A 22 -28.88 -55.05 -23.15
C TRP A 22 -27.76 -56.09 -22.98
N ALA A 23 -26.48 -55.68 -23.04
CA ALA A 23 -25.33 -56.56 -22.84
C ALA A 23 -25.29 -57.13 -21.40
N LEU A 24 -25.56 -56.29 -20.39
CA LEU A 24 -25.69 -56.71 -18.99
C LEU A 24 -26.84 -57.71 -18.78
N GLN A 25 -27.96 -57.55 -19.49
CA GLN A 25 -29.07 -58.52 -19.43
C GLN A 25 -28.72 -59.84 -20.14
N MET A 26 -27.96 -59.81 -21.25
CA MET A 26 -27.58 -61.00 -22.00
C MET A 26 -26.53 -61.85 -21.29
N TYR A 27 -25.52 -61.23 -20.68
CA TYR A 27 -24.50 -61.97 -19.89
C TYR A 27 -25.09 -62.60 -18.63
N LYS A 28 -26.07 -61.93 -18.01
CA LYS A 28 -26.82 -62.45 -16.87
C LYS A 28 -27.71 -63.66 -17.22
N VAL A 29 -28.17 -63.75 -18.48
CA VAL A 29 -28.89 -64.93 -19.02
C VAL A 29 -27.95 -66.10 -19.29
N LEU A 30 -26.68 -65.81 -19.59
CA LEU A 30 -25.63 -66.82 -19.84
C LEU A 30 -24.91 -67.29 -18.56
N GLY A 31 -25.20 -66.67 -17.41
CA GLY A 31 -24.64 -67.06 -16.11
C GLY A 31 -23.25 -66.50 -15.81
N GLU A 32 -22.81 -65.47 -16.55
CA GLU A 32 -21.50 -64.84 -16.39
C GLU A 32 -21.64 -63.37 -15.94
N GLU A 33 -20.67 -62.86 -15.16
CA GLU A 33 -20.59 -61.45 -14.77
C GLU A 33 -19.83 -60.64 -15.84
N PHE A 34 -20.39 -59.49 -16.22
CA PHE A 34 -19.79 -58.59 -17.21
C PHE A 34 -18.74 -57.69 -16.50
N PRO A 35 -17.44 -57.78 -16.82
CA PRO A 35 -16.44 -56.89 -16.24
C PRO A 35 -16.61 -55.47 -16.79
N LEU A 36 -16.55 -54.46 -15.92
CA LEU A 36 -16.64 -53.06 -16.31
C LEU A 36 -15.49 -52.72 -17.27
N MET A 37 -15.80 -52.23 -18.47
CA MET A 37 -14.81 -51.93 -19.53
C MET A 37 -13.69 -50.98 -19.09
N SER A 38 -13.91 -50.12 -18.08
CA SER A 38 -12.86 -49.27 -17.50
C SER A 38 -11.73 -50.07 -16.84
N GLN A 39 -12.02 -51.25 -16.29
CA GLN A 39 -11.00 -52.16 -15.75
C GLN A 39 -10.28 -52.92 -16.88
N ALA A 40 -11.00 -53.37 -17.91
CA ALA A 40 -10.39 -54.06 -19.04
C ALA A 40 -9.43 -53.17 -19.86
N PHE A 41 -9.73 -51.87 -20.01
CA PHE A 41 -8.83 -50.92 -20.67
C PHE A 41 -7.61 -50.55 -19.83
N ALA A 42 -7.75 -50.45 -18.50
CA ALA A 42 -6.61 -50.21 -17.61
C ALA A 42 -5.62 -51.37 -17.65
N ASP A 43 -6.13 -52.61 -17.60
CA ASP A 43 -5.31 -53.82 -17.66
C ASP A 43 -4.60 -53.98 -19.01
N LEU A 44 -5.27 -53.64 -20.13
CA LEU A 44 -4.65 -53.71 -21.47
C LEU A 44 -3.50 -52.70 -21.63
N TYR A 45 -3.65 -51.51 -21.07
CA TYR A 45 -2.65 -50.44 -21.14
C TYR A 45 -1.41 -50.72 -20.27
N GLU A 46 -1.57 -51.41 -19.14
CA GLU A 46 -0.44 -51.89 -18.35
C GLU A 46 0.31 -53.03 -19.06
N VAL A 47 -0.41 -53.96 -19.69
CA VAL A 47 0.18 -55.07 -20.45
C VAL A 47 0.96 -54.57 -21.67
N GLU A 48 0.47 -53.54 -22.38
CA GLU A 48 1.22 -52.93 -23.50
C GLU A 48 2.51 -52.24 -23.04
N ARG A 49 2.50 -51.52 -21.90
CA ARG A 49 3.72 -50.93 -21.34
C ARG A 49 4.74 -51.97 -20.87
N GLU A 50 4.29 -53.07 -20.27
CA GLU A 50 5.20 -54.16 -19.88
C GLU A 50 5.80 -54.87 -21.10
N ARG A 51 5.03 -54.99 -22.18
CA ARG A 51 5.52 -55.52 -23.45
C ARG A 51 6.57 -54.59 -24.10
N GLU A 52 6.33 -53.28 -24.15
CA GLU A 52 7.31 -52.33 -24.67
C GLU A 52 8.61 -52.34 -23.83
N ARG A 53 8.51 -52.41 -22.50
CA ARG A 53 9.67 -52.51 -21.62
C ARG A 53 10.49 -53.77 -21.82
N THR A 54 9.82 -54.90 -22.07
CA THR A 54 10.48 -56.18 -22.33
C THR A 54 11.11 -56.23 -23.73
N GLU A 55 10.46 -55.66 -24.74
CA GLU A 55 11.02 -55.53 -26.11
C GLU A 55 12.25 -54.60 -26.14
N VAL A 56 12.25 -53.48 -25.40
CA VAL A 56 13.43 -52.59 -25.27
C VAL A 56 14.58 -53.25 -24.52
N ALA A 57 14.29 -54.02 -23.46
CA ALA A 57 15.29 -54.76 -22.68
C ALA A 57 15.93 -55.91 -23.49
N GLU A 58 15.15 -56.60 -24.31
CA GLU A 58 15.66 -57.65 -25.21
C GLU A 58 16.47 -57.08 -26.39
N ALA A 59 16.13 -55.88 -26.87
CA ALA A 59 16.89 -55.17 -27.90
C ALA A 59 18.24 -54.67 -27.38
N THR A 60 18.29 -54.10 -26.18
CA THR A 60 19.55 -53.63 -25.56
C THR A 60 20.49 -54.79 -25.18
N ALA A 61 19.97 -55.97 -24.83
CA ALA A 61 20.76 -57.16 -24.52
C ALA A 61 21.47 -57.80 -25.74
N ARG A 62 21.09 -57.42 -26.97
CA ARG A 62 21.63 -57.98 -28.23
C ARG A 62 22.61 -57.05 -28.96
N MET A 63 22.79 -55.82 -28.50
CA MET A 63 23.69 -54.83 -29.12
C MET A 63 25.16 -55.08 -28.73
N SER A 64 26.09 -54.88 -29.68
CA SER A 64 27.53 -54.92 -29.35
C SER A 64 27.92 -53.68 -28.53
N GLU A 65 29.01 -53.74 -27.75
CA GLU A 65 29.46 -52.59 -26.93
C GLU A 65 29.70 -51.33 -27.77
N HIS A 66 30.13 -51.50 -29.03
CA HIS A 66 30.31 -50.39 -29.97
C HIS A 66 28.98 -49.77 -30.39
N ASP A 67 27.98 -50.59 -30.75
CA ASP A 67 26.64 -50.12 -31.11
C ASP A 67 25.94 -49.49 -29.90
N ARG A 68 26.21 -50.00 -28.68
CA ARG A 68 25.70 -49.43 -27.43
C ARG A 68 26.27 -48.03 -27.20
N VAL A 69 27.58 -47.83 -27.39
CA VAL A 69 28.22 -46.52 -27.26
C VAL A 69 27.75 -45.55 -28.35
N GLU A 70 27.56 -46.00 -29.59
CA GLU A 70 26.98 -45.17 -30.66
C GLU A 70 25.53 -44.79 -30.36
N ALA A 71 24.70 -45.73 -29.91
CA ALA A 71 23.32 -45.44 -29.52
C ALA A 71 23.22 -44.55 -28.27
N GLU A 72 24.10 -44.72 -27.29
CA GLU A 72 24.20 -43.82 -26.12
C GLU A 72 24.67 -42.42 -26.53
N LYS A 73 25.51 -42.30 -27.57
CA LYS A 73 25.92 -41.00 -28.12
C LYS A 73 24.78 -40.34 -28.93
N GLU A 74 24.11 -41.09 -29.78
CA GLU A 74 22.96 -40.62 -30.56
C GLU A 74 21.82 -40.19 -29.62
N ALA A 75 21.50 -41.00 -28.61
CA ALA A 75 20.45 -40.69 -27.63
C ALA A 75 20.77 -39.43 -26.80
N ARG A 76 22.04 -39.19 -26.45
CA ARG A 76 22.46 -37.95 -25.78
C ARG A 76 22.36 -36.75 -26.69
N ARG A 77 22.78 -36.90 -27.94
CA ARG A 77 22.65 -35.86 -28.97
C ARG A 77 21.18 -35.50 -29.19
N ASP A 78 20.32 -36.49 -29.34
CA ASP A 78 18.87 -36.32 -29.51
C ASP A 78 18.24 -35.68 -28.28
N ALA A 79 18.63 -36.08 -27.06
CA ALA A 79 18.18 -35.46 -25.83
C ALA A 79 18.61 -33.99 -25.73
N ALA A 80 19.85 -33.66 -26.11
CA ALA A 80 20.36 -32.30 -26.15
C ALA A 80 19.66 -31.45 -27.21
N GLN A 81 19.43 -31.99 -28.41
CA GLN A 81 18.67 -31.29 -29.46
C GLN A 81 17.22 -31.07 -29.07
N THR A 82 16.61 -32.05 -28.41
CA THR A 82 15.25 -31.93 -27.87
C THR A 82 15.19 -30.83 -26.81
N MET A 83 16.14 -30.82 -25.87
CA MET A 83 16.26 -29.77 -24.86
C MET A 83 16.51 -28.39 -25.50
N PHE A 84 17.43 -28.30 -26.47
CA PHE A 84 17.68 -27.07 -27.21
C PHE A 84 16.43 -26.55 -27.93
N PHE A 85 15.65 -27.43 -28.56
CA PHE A 85 14.43 -27.06 -29.26
C PHE A 85 13.39 -26.48 -28.29
N TYR A 86 13.10 -27.19 -27.20
CA TYR A 86 12.16 -26.71 -26.17
C TYR A 86 12.63 -25.43 -25.49
N ASP A 87 13.93 -25.35 -25.15
CA ASP A 87 14.49 -24.16 -24.51
C ASP A 87 14.50 -22.97 -25.49
N SER A 88 14.68 -23.20 -26.79
CA SER A 88 14.65 -22.14 -27.82
C SER A 88 13.24 -21.57 -27.98
N GLU A 89 12.23 -22.44 -28.05
CA GLU A 89 10.82 -22.02 -28.09
C GLU A 89 10.46 -21.23 -26.84
N ARG A 90 10.83 -21.75 -25.66
CA ARG A 90 10.63 -21.05 -24.38
C ARG A 90 11.41 -19.74 -24.31
N LEU A 91 12.61 -19.65 -24.89
CA LEU A 91 13.40 -18.42 -24.96
C LEU A 91 12.70 -17.35 -25.78
N TYR A 92 12.15 -17.70 -26.94
CA TYR A 92 11.38 -16.75 -27.75
C TYR A 92 10.13 -16.26 -27.03
N GLU A 93 9.37 -17.18 -26.44
CA GLU A 93 8.21 -16.84 -25.61
C GLU A 93 8.61 -15.92 -24.47
N LEU A 94 9.68 -16.27 -23.75
CA LEU A 94 10.14 -15.53 -22.58
C LEU A 94 10.71 -14.16 -22.94
N GLN A 95 11.36 -14.00 -24.10
CA GLN A 95 11.78 -12.70 -24.60
C GLN A 95 10.58 -11.81 -24.92
N ASP A 96 9.51 -12.37 -25.46
CA ASP A 96 8.28 -11.62 -25.72
C ASP A 96 7.50 -11.35 -24.44
N GLU A 97 7.43 -12.30 -23.51
CA GLU A 97 6.91 -12.11 -22.14
C GLU A 97 7.70 -11.02 -21.41
N LEU A 98 9.04 -11.04 -21.47
CA LEU A 98 9.89 -10.03 -20.86
C LEU A 98 9.75 -8.68 -21.55
N LYS A 99 9.62 -8.60 -22.87
CA LYS A 99 9.27 -7.32 -23.52
C LYS A 99 7.90 -6.84 -23.06
N LEU A 100 6.93 -7.73 -22.91
CA LEU A 100 5.61 -7.38 -22.37
C LEU A 100 5.71 -6.91 -20.91
N MET A 101 6.57 -7.55 -20.10
CA MET A 101 6.83 -7.19 -18.70
C MET A 101 7.68 -5.92 -18.57
N GLU A 102 8.69 -5.67 -19.41
CA GLU A 102 9.50 -4.44 -19.38
C GLU A 102 8.68 -3.23 -19.84
N ASN A 103 7.80 -3.42 -20.83
CA ASN A 103 6.90 -2.38 -21.29
C ASN A 103 5.71 -2.19 -20.33
N ASN A 104 5.29 -3.23 -19.59
CA ASN A 104 4.13 -3.20 -18.70
C ASN A 104 4.16 -4.35 -17.65
N PRO A 105 4.98 -4.24 -16.58
CA PRO A 105 5.34 -5.36 -15.67
C PRO A 105 4.16 -5.99 -14.94
N LEU A 106 3.08 -5.25 -14.88
CA LEU A 106 1.95 -5.46 -13.99
C LEU A 106 0.73 -6.06 -14.75
N ASP A 107 0.79 -6.15 -16.09
CA ASP A 107 -0.28 -6.65 -16.99
C ASP A 107 0.11 -8.06 -17.45
N ALA A 108 1.41 -8.34 -17.42
CA ALA A 108 2.01 -9.63 -17.73
C ALA A 108 2.24 -10.50 -16.47
N VAL A 109 2.10 -9.95 -15.25
CA VAL A 109 2.28 -10.66 -13.98
C VAL A 109 1.10 -10.36 -13.05
N ASP A 110 0.27 -11.37 -12.73
CA ASP A 110 -0.84 -11.25 -11.76
C ASP A 110 -0.29 -10.91 -10.38
N MET A 111 -0.70 -9.84 -9.70
CA MET A 111 -0.23 -9.62 -8.32
C MET A 111 -1.06 -10.45 -7.32
N PRO A 112 -0.45 -10.96 -6.23
CA PRO A 112 -1.18 -11.62 -5.16
C PRO A 112 -2.02 -10.61 -4.38
N ASP A 113 -3.20 -11.05 -3.92
CA ASP A 113 -4.22 -10.23 -3.24
C ASP A 113 -3.71 -9.45 -2.00
N THR A 114 -2.58 -9.87 -1.42
CA THR A 114 -1.86 -9.16 -0.35
C THR A 114 -0.35 -9.30 -0.55
N PRO A 115 0.39 -8.22 -0.83
CA PRO A 115 1.85 -8.26 -0.85
C PRO A 115 2.37 -8.42 0.59
N GLU A 116 3.12 -9.48 0.86
CA GLU A 116 3.80 -9.67 2.15
C GLU A 116 5.24 -9.14 2.08
N PRO A 117 5.53 -7.94 2.62
CA PRO A 117 6.84 -7.31 2.46
C PRO A 117 7.97 -8.08 3.18
N GLY A 118 7.64 -9.00 4.09
CA GLY A 118 8.60 -9.84 4.81
C GLY A 118 9.39 -10.81 3.92
N TYR A 119 8.88 -11.16 2.73
CA TYR A 119 9.55 -12.08 1.80
C TYR A 119 10.43 -11.39 0.76
N SER A 120 10.34 -10.05 0.65
CA SER A 120 11.05 -9.26 -0.37
C SER A 120 12.57 -9.40 -0.24
N GLU A 121 13.09 -9.33 0.99
CA GLU A 121 14.52 -9.45 1.27
C GLU A 121 15.01 -10.88 0.97
N VAL A 122 14.27 -11.89 1.43
CA VAL A 122 14.58 -13.32 1.21
C VAL A 122 14.59 -13.67 -0.28
N ILE A 123 13.59 -13.21 -1.05
CA ILE A 123 13.51 -13.48 -2.49
C ILE A 123 14.57 -12.72 -3.27
N THR A 124 14.91 -11.50 -2.86
CA THR A 124 16.00 -10.74 -3.48
C THR A 124 17.35 -11.43 -3.25
N GLU A 125 17.59 -11.91 -2.03
CA GLU A 125 18.76 -12.74 -1.70
C GLU A 125 18.76 -14.05 -2.48
N GLN A 126 17.61 -14.71 -2.63
CA GLN A 126 17.48 -15.96 -3.39
C GLN A 126 17.72 -15.75 -4.89
N ILE A 127 17.21 -14.67 -5.49
CA ILE A 127 17.50 -14.29 -6.88
C ILE A 127 18.99 -14.02 -7.05
N ALA A 128 19.62 -13.30 -6.12
CA ALA A 128 21.06 -13.04 -6.16
C ALA A 128 21.87 -14.35 -6.04
N ALA A 129 21.47 -15.25 -5.15
CA ALA A 129 22.10 -16.56 -4.97
C ALA A 129 21.94 -17.46 -6.21
N LEU A 130 20.77 -17.47 -6.85
CA LEU A 130 20.53 -18.24 -8.07
C LEU A 130 21.23 -17.62 -9.29
N LYS A 131 21.34 -16.28 -9.37
CA LYS A 131 22.21 -15.60 -10.34
C LYS A 131 23.65 -16.06 -10.15
N LEU A 132 24.16 -16.10 -8.92
CA LEU A 132 25.49 -16.61 -8.64
C LEU A 132 25.65 -18.08 -9.07
N ARG A 133 24.70 -18.96 -8.69
CA ARG A 133 24.72 -20.39 -9.03
C ARG A 133 24.65 -20.66 -10.53
N LYS A 134 23.89 -19.85 -11.28
CA LYS A 134 23.86 -19.88 -12.76
C LYS A 134 25.26 -19.61 -13.31
N GLU A 135 25.86 -18.50 -12.89
CA GLU A 135 27.19 -18.11 -13.35
C GLU A 135 28.27 -19.13 -12.92
N GLU A 136 28.12 -19.75 -11.74
CA GLU A 136 28.96 -20.86 -11.24
C GLU A 136 28.85 -22.14 -12.07
N LEU A 137 27.67 -22.50 -12.59
CA LEU A 137 27.55 -23.64 -13.50
C LEU A 137 28.14 -23.32 -14.87
N PHE A 138 27.94 -22.10 -15.36
CA PHE A 138 28.44 -21.68 -16.68
C PHE A 138 29.98 -21.62 -16.77
N LEU A 139 30.65 -21.56 -15.61
CA LEU A 139 32.10 -21.73 -15.46
C LEU A 139 32.69 -22.88 -16.28
N ASP A 140 31.95 -23.99 -16.41
CA ASP A 140 32.44 -25.23 -16.99
C ASP A 140 31.95 -25.47 -18.43
N VAL A 141 31.44 -24.44 -19.12
CA VAL A 141 30.93 -24.52 -20.51
C VAL A 141 31.92 -25.14 -21.50
N ARG A 142 33.23 -25.03 -21.25
CA ARG A 142 34.26 -25.63 -22.11
C ARG A 142 34.34 -27.16 -22.04
N LEU A 143 33.72 -27.80 -21.04
CA LEU A 143 33.62 -29.27 -21.00
C LEU A 143 32.81 -29.82 -22.19
N PHE A 144 31.99 -28.99 -22.82
CA PHE A 144 31.23 -29.35 -24.03
C PHE A 144 32.00 -29.15 -25.34
N THR A 145 33.30 -28.85 -25.30
CA THR A 145 34.08 -28.71 -26.54
C THR A 145 34.09 -30.04 -27.30
N GLY A 146 33.71 -30.04 -28.59
CA GLY A 146 33.52 -31.26 -29.37
C GLY A 146 32.17 -31.97 -29.16
N LEU A 147 31.30 -31.43 -28.31
CA LEU A 147 29.90 -31.82 -28.06
C LEU A 147 29.00 -30.64 -28.43
N GLU A 148 28.97 -30.26 -29.71
CA GLU A 148 28.38 -28.97 -30.13
C GLU A 148 26.86 -28.88 -29.91
N ASP A 149 26.13 -29.98 -30.05
CA ASP A 149 24.68 -30.00 -29.80
C ASP A 149 24.37 -29.85 -28.31
N GLU A 150 25.14 -30.54 -27.45
CA GLU A 150 25.07 -30.42 -25.99
C GLU A 150 25.51 -29.03 -25.52
N LYS A 151 26.54 -28.45 -26.14
CA LYS A 151 27.00 -27.08 -25.89
C LYS A 151 25.92 -26.06 -26.23
N GLN A 152 25.28 -26.21 -27.38
CA GLN A 152 24.16 -25.36 -27.79
C GLN A 152 23.01 -25.48 -26.80
N ALA A 153 22.63 -26.68 -26.39
CA ALA A 153 21.61 -26.88 -25.36
C ALA A 153 21.98 -26.20 -24.02
N PHE A 154 23.22 -26.37 -23.55
CA PHE A 154 23.70 -25.78 -22.30
C PHE A 154 23.76 -24.24 -22.34
N THR A 155 24.24 -23.65 -23.43
CA THR A 155 24.29 -22.20 -23.61
C THR A 155 22.90 -21.59 -23.74
N ASN A 156 21.99 -22.27 -24.44
CA ASN A 156 20.59 -21.88 -24.57
C ASN A 156 19.86 -21.94 -23.21
N ALA A 157 20.06 -23.02 -22.44
CA ALA A 157 19.56 -23.13 -21.08
C ALA A 157 20.11 -22.03 -20.16
N ASN A 158 21.40 -21.68 -20.28
CA ASN A 158 21.99 -20.57 -19.53
C ASN A 158 21.33 -19.22 -19.86
N GLN A 159 21.08 -18.96 -21.14
CA GLN A 159 20.37 -17.75 -21.58
C GLN A 159 18.93 -17.74 -21.06
N LEU A 160 18.24 -18.88 -21.14
CA LEU A 160 16.89 -19.05 -20.61
C LEU A 160 16.84 -18.77 -19.11
N VAL A 161 17.74 -19.35 -18.31
CA VAL A 161 17.85 -19.10 -16.87
C VAL A 161 18.12 -17.61 -16.58
N GLY A 162 18.96 -16.95 -17.38
CA GLY A 162 19.19 -15.51 -17.28
C GLY A 162 17.90 -14.69 -17.42
N LEU A 163 17.15 -14.96 -18.49
CA LEU A 163 15.85 -14.31 -18.73
C LEU A 163 14.81 -14.69 -17.66
N LEU A 164 14.81 -15.93 -17.17
CA LEU A 164 13.91 -16.36 -16.09
C LEU A 164 14.24 -15.65 -14.77
N LEU A 165 15.52 -15.42 -14.48
CA LEU A 165 15.95 -14.64 -13.31
C LEU A 165 15.61 -13.16 -13.46
N ASP A 166 15.66 -12.60 -14.66
CA ASP A 166 15.20 -11.23 -14.92
C ASP A 166 13.68 -11.12 -14.87
N LYS A 167 12.95 -12.16 -15.29
CA LYS A 167 11.51 -12.31 -15.08
C LYS A 167 11.17 -12.42 -13.60
N ALA A 168 11.89 -13.24 -12.83
CA ALA A 168 11.71 -13.37 -11.39
C ALA A 168 12.02 -12.05 -10.66
N TYR A 169 13.06 -11.33 -11.08
CA TYR A 169 13.35 -9.99 -10.57
C TYR A 169 12.24 -8.99 -10.90
N THR A 170 11.69 -9.07 -12.10
CA THR A 170 10.56 -8.22 -12.51
C THR A 170 9.30 -8.59 -11.71
N GLN A 171 9.01 -9.87 -11.50
CA GLN A 171 7.91 -10.38 -10.68
C GLN A 171 8.07 -10.00 -9.19
N SER A 172 9.28 -10.08 -8.64
CA SER A 172 9.57 -9.68 -7.25
C SER A 172 9.48 -8.17 -7.07
N SER A 173 9.89 -7.39 -8.08
CA SER A 173 9.73 -5.93 -8.09
C SER A 173 8.27 -5.48 -8.10
N VAL A 174 7.37 -6.37 -8.54
CA VAL A 174 5.91 -6.23 -8.44
C VAL A 174 5.34 -7.16 -7.37
N TYR A 175 6.10 -7.53 -6.34
CA TYR A 175 5.63 -8.30 -5.15
C TYR A 175 4.83 -9.59 -5.43
N ASN A 176 4.92 -10.16 -6.64
CA ASN A 176 4.31 -11.45 -6.94
C ASN A 176 5.27 -12.58 -6.56
N PHE A 177 5.37 -12.80 -5.26
CA PHE A 177 6.26 -13.79 -4.69
C PHE A 177 5.85 -15.23 -5.04
N ALA A 178 4.55 -15.51 -5.24
CA ALA A 178 4.10 -16.84 -5.67
C ALA A 178 4.52 -17.17 -7.12
N ALA A 179 4.37 -16.25 -8.08
CA ALA A 179 4.89 -16.49 -9.42
C ALA A 179 6.41 -16.37 -9.48
N CYS A 180 7.01 -15.54 -8.61
CA CYS A 180 8.46 -15.52 -8.43
C CYS A 180 8.94 -16.89 -7.96
N GLU A 181 8.31 -17.52 -6.97
CA GLU A 181 8.65 -18.86 -6.49
C GLU A 181 8.53 -19.91 -7.61
N VAL A 182 7.45 -19.87 -8.41
CA VAL A 182 7.30 -20.76 -9.58
C VAL A 182 8.40 -20.51 -10.61
N THR A 183 8.74 -19.26 -10.87
CA THR A 183 9.81 -18.89 -11.82
C THR A 183 11.19 -19.27 -11.27
N LEU A 184 11.41 -19.15 -9.96
CA LEU A 184 12.63 -19.59 -9.28
C LEU A 184 12.72 -21.12 -9.21
N GLU A 185 11.60 -21.83 -9.16
CA GLU A 185 11.54 -23.30 -9.30
C GLU A 185 11.86 -23.73 -10.74
N GLU A 186 11.34 -23.01 -11.75
CA GLU A 186 11.72 -23.19 -13.15
C GLU A 186 13.23 -22.95 -13.34
N VAL A 187 13.78 -21.91 -12.71
CA VAL A 187 15.23 -21.65 -12.65
C VAL A 187 15.97 -22.80 -11.99
N ASP A 188 15.58 -23.28 -10.81
CA ASP A 188 16.29 -24.35 -10.10
C ASP A 188 16.24 -25.68 -10.88
N ASN A 189 15.13 -25.98 -11.54
CA ASN A 189 15.01 -27.15 -12.42
C ASN A 189 15.91 -27.02 -13.64
N LYS A 190 15.96 -25.85 -14.29
CA LYS A 190 16.88 -25.62 -15.41
C LYS A 190 18.35 -25.62 -14.97
N LEU A 191 18.66 -25.12 -13.78
CA LEU A 191 20.01 -25.25 -13.19
C LEU A 191 20.35 -26.72 -12.90
N LYS A 192 19.38 -27.58 -12.52
CA LYS A 192 19.59 -29.04 -12.40
C LYS A 192 19.83 -29.68 -13.78
N ASP A 193 19.09 -29.28 -14.80
CA ASP A 193 19.29 -29.77 -16.18
C ASP A 193 20.68 -29.38 -16.70
N MET A 194 21.09 -28.12 -16.52
CA MET A 194 22.43 -27.64 -16.84
C MET A 194 23.50 -28.44 -16.09
N LYS A 195 23.29 -28.70 -14.79
CA LYS A 195 24.21 -29.51 -13.98
C LYS A 195 24.28 -30.96 -14.46
N LYS A 196 23.16 -31.54 -14.91
CA LYS A 196 23.09 -32.89 -15.46
C LYS A 196 23.82 -32.97 -16.80
N LEU A 197 23.59 -32.03 -17.71
CA LEU A 197 24.34 -31.92 -18.97
C LEU A 197 25.84 -31.80 -18.72
N LEU A 198 26.25 -31.01 -17.73
CA LEU A 198 27.65 -30.89 -17.31
C LEU A 198 28.22 -32.23 -16.84
N LEU A 199 27.49 -32.94 -15.97
CA LEU A 199 27.90 -34.26 -15.48
C LEU A 199 28.00 -35.28 -16.61
N ASP A 200 27.04 -35.28 -17.55
CA ASP A 200 27.04 -36.17 -18.70
C ASP A 200 28.21 -35.87 -19.64
N ALA A 201 28.54 -34.59 -19.86
CA ALA A 201 29.73 -34.19 -20.61
C ALA A 201 31.05 -34.59 -19.92
N GLN A 202 31.08 -34.62 -18.58
CA GLN A 202 32.23 -35.09 -17.80
C GLN A 202 32.43 -36.61 -17.88
N ILE A 203 31.34 -37.38 -17.81
CA ILE A 203 31.37 -38.84 -17.86
C ILE A 203 31.68 -39.31 -19.30
N HIS A 204 31.20 -38.57 -20.30
CA HIS A 204 31.30 -38.93 -21.70
C HIS A 204 31.91 -37.81 -22.55
N PRO A 205 33.19 -37.48 -22.32
CA PRO A 205 33.86 -36.38 -23.03
C PRO A 205 34.01 -36.68 -24.51
N ALA A 206 33.88 -35.65 -25.36
CA ALA A 206 34.17 -35.80 -26.78
C ALA A 206 35.63 -36.17 -27.03
N THR A 207 35.87 -37.03 -28.01
CA THR A 207 37.21 -37.28 -28.55
C THR A 207 37.51 -36.19 -29.58
N TYR A 208 38.16 -35.10 -29.17
CA TYR A 208 38.54 -34.00 -30.05
C TYR A 208 39.99 -33.55 -29.81
N VAL A 209 40.60 -32.93 -30.83
CA VAL A 209 41.97 -32.44 -30.75
C VAL A 209 41.94 -31.02 -30.18
N ILE A 210 42.44 -30.86 -28.96
CA ILE A 210 42.55 -29.55 -28.30
C ILE A 210 43.72 -28.78 -28.94
N SER A 211 43.48 -27.55 -29.37
CA SER A 211 44.55 -26.66 -29.85
C SER A 211 45.38 -26.10 -28.68
N GLU A 212 46.64 -25.74 -28.92
CA GLU A 212 47.51 -25.13 -27.89
C GLU A 212 46.88 -23.88 -27.27
N GLU A 213 46.23 -23.03 -28.08
CA GLU A 213 45.48 -21.84 -27.63
C GLU A 213 44.32 -22.19 -26.68
N GLN A 214 43.58 -23.26 -26.95
CA GLN A 214 42.48 -23.70 -26.08
C GLN A 214 42.99 -24.23 -24.73
N VAL A 215 44.18 -24.84 -24.69
CA VAL A 215 44.84 -25.26 -23.44
C VAL A 215 45.23 -24.03 -22.61
N VAL A 216 45.80 -23.00 -23.24
CA VAL A 216 46.18 -21.75 -22.55
C VAL A 216 44.96 -21.07 -21.95
N ILE A 217 43.88 -20.90 -22.73
CA ILE A 217 42.65 -20.28 -22.22
C ILE A 217 42.02 -21.11 -21.09
N ALA A 218 42.06 -22.45 -21.16
CA ALA A 218 41.55 -23.30 -20.08
C ALA A 218 42.38 -23.15 -18.78
N GLN A 219 43.70 -23.00 -18.89
CA GLN A 219 44.56 -22.71 -17.74
C GLN A 219 44.24 -21.33 -17.15
N ASP A 220 44.00 -20.34 -18.00
CA ASP A 220 43.64 -18.98 -17.59
C ASP A 220 42.30 -18.91 -16.88
N ILE A 221 41.28 -19.60 -17.40
CA ILE A 221 39.98 -19.78 -16.72
C ILE A 221 40.19 -20.41 -15.33
N GLY A 222 41.04 -21.44 -15.23
CA GLY A 222 41.37 -22.06 -13.94
C GLY A 222 41.96 -21.07 -12.93
N LYS A 223 42.87 -20.19 -13.38
CA LYS A 223 43.46 -19.14 -12.53
C LYS A 223 42.44 -18.08 -12.10
N ILE A 224 41.54 -17.68 -13.00
CA ILE A 224 40.50 -16.68 -12.69
C ILE A 224 39.51 -17.26 -11.68
N LYS A 225 39.03 -18.51 -11.87
CA LYS A 225 38.16 -19.21 -10.91
C LYS A 225 38.78 -19.29 -9.52
N GLU A 226 40.04 -19.73 -9.44
CA GLU A 226 40.79 -19.77 -8.19
C GLU A 226 40.80 -18.39 -7.50
N THR A 227 40.97 -17.32 -8.28
CA THR A 227 40.96 -15.94 -7.77
C THR A 227 39.59 -15.53 -7.25
N ILE A 228 38.51 -15.87 -7.94
CA ILE A 228 37.13 -15.58 -7.51
C ILE A 228 36.83 -16.27 -6.18
N PHE A 229 37.14 -17.57 -6.05
CA PHE A 229 36.97 -18.28 -4.78
C PHE A 229 37.78 -17.66 -3.65
N ASN A 230 39.05 -17.33 -3.92
CA ASN A 230 39.90 -16.69 -2.92
C ASN A 230 39.38 -15.29 -2.50
N LEU A 231 38.70 -14.55 -3.38
CA LEU A 231 38.06 -13.27 -3.04
C LEU A 231 36.82 -13.46 -2.16
N GLN A 232 36.00 -14.45 -2.47
CA GLN A 232 34.81 -14.79 -1.68
C GLN A 232 35.20 -15.27 -0.27
N ASP A 233 36.19 -16.16 -0.17
CA ASP A 233 36.75 -16.62 1.12
C ASP A 233 37.37 -15.47 1.93
N ALA A 234 37.90 -14.46 1.24
CA ALA A 234 38.40 -13.23 1.84
C ALA A 234 37.31 -12.24 2.27
N GLY A 235 36.03 -12.53 2.00
CA GLY A 235 34.89 -11.69 2.33
C GLY A 235 34.60 -10.58 1.30
N TYR A 236 35.18 -10.60 0.10
CA TYR A 236 34.96 -9.61 -0.96
C TYR A 236 34.12 -10.18 -2.10
N SER A 237 32.90 -10.60 -1.77
CA SER A 237 31.97 -11.21 -2.72
C SER A 237 31.58 -10.29 -3.88
N GLY A 238 31.54 -8.96 -3.67
CA GLY A 238 31.26 -7.99 -4.72
C GLY A 238 32.29 -8.02 -5.87
N LEU A 239 33.59 -8.02 -5.54
CA LEU A 239 34.67 -8.12 -6.52
C LEU A 239 34.69 -9.48 -7.21
N GLY A 240 34.41 -10.55 -6.46
CA GLY A 240 34.29 -11.90 -7.01
C GLY A 240 33.16 -12.01 -8.04
N ALA A 241 32.00 -11.42 -7.74
CA ALA A 241 30.85 -11.39 -8.64
C ALA A 241 31.12 -10.57 -9.92
N GLY A 242 31.84 -9.44 -9.81
CA GLY A 242 32.25 -8.65 -10.97
C GLY A 242 33.16 -9.42 -11.93
N LEU A 243 34.23 -10.04 -11.41
CA LEU A 243 35.14 -10.86 -12.21
C LEU A 243 34.46 -12.08 -12.83
N LEU A 244 33.55 -12.71 -12.09
CA LEU A 244 32.77 -13.86 -12.57
C LEU A 244 31.91 -13.47 -13.79
N PHE A 245 31.22 -12.33 -13.70
CA PHE A 245 30.40 -11.81 -14.79
C PHE A 245 31.22 -11.53 -16.05
N GLU A 246 32.34 -10.81 -15.92
CA GLU A 246 33.21 -10.48 -17.05
C GLU A 246 33.86 -11.72 -17.69
N MET A 247 34.32 -12.68 -16.89
CA MET A 247 34.88 -13.93 -17.40
C MET A 247 33.84 -14.73 -18.20
N ASN A 248 32.62 -14.86 -17.67
CA ASN A 248 31.54 -15.60 -18.32
C ASN A 248 31.09 -14.96 -19.64
N GLN A 249 31.24 -13.65 -19.79
CA GLN A 249 30.96 -12.95 -21.04
C GLN A 249 31.88 -13.36 -22.19
N TYR A 250 33.15 -13.71 -21.91
CA TYR A 250 34.16 -13.90 -22.94
C TYR A 250 34.64 -15.34 -23.11
N GLN A 251 34.63 -16.17 -22.07
CA GLN A 251 35.28 -17.50 -22.08
C GLN A 251 34.78 -18.45 -23.19
N ASP A 252 33.55 -18.29 -23.66
CA ASP A 252 32.93 -19.14 -24.69
C ASP A 252 33.12 -18.62 -26.13
N VAL A 253 33.39 -17.32 -26.29
CA VAL A 253 33.46 -16.66 -27.61
C VAL A 253 34.91 -16.53 -28.11
N ILE A 254 35.88 -16.49 -27.19
CA ILE A 254 37.29 -16.31 -27.54
C ILE A 254 37.93 -17.58 -28.10
N SER A 255 38.66 -17.40 -29.20
CA SER A 255 39.39 -18.47 -29.89
C SER A 255 40.92 -18.37 -29.78
N ARG A 256 41.44 -17.27 -29.22
CA ARG A 256 42.87 -17.02 -29.00
C ARG A 256 43.11 -16.41 -27.62
N ALA A 257 44.23 -16.75 -26.99
CA ALA A 257 44.60 -16.26 -25.67
C ALA A 257 45.05 -14.78 -25.68
N ASP A 258 45.45 -14.25 -26.83
CA ASP A 258 45.91 -12.87 -27.01
C ASP A 258 44.78 -11.86 -27.31
N ASP A 259 43.51 -12.28 -27.24
CA ASP A 259 42.38 -11.37 -27.42
C ASP A 259 42.42 -10.24 -26.37
N PRO A 260 42.41 -8.96 -26.77
CA PRO A 260 42.49 -7.83 -25.85
C PRO A 260 41.49 -7.90 -24.69
N ARG A 261 40.27 -8.38 -24.96
CA ARG A 261 39.20 -8.49 -23.94
C ARG A 261 39.52 -9.57 -22.92
N TRP A 262 40.11 -10.68 -23.35
CA TRP A 262 40.53 -11.76 -22.45
C TRP A 262 41.76 -11.36 -21.62
N THR A 263 42.71 -10.64 -22.24
CA THR A 263 43.89 -10.13 -21.54
C THR A 263 43.55 -9.10 -20.47
N GLU A 264 42.47 -8.33 -20.64
CA GLU A 264 41.96 -7.38 -19.64
C GLU A 264 41.40 -8.12 -18.42
N VAL A 265 40.53 -9.12 -18.63
CA VAL A 265 39.99 -9.97 -17.54
C VAL A 265 41.11 -10.68 -16.78
N LEU A 266 42.11 -11.20 -17.50
CA LEU A 266 43.28 -11.82 -16.87
C LEU A 266 44.11 -10.84 -16.06
N SER A 267 44.34 -9.64 -16.58
CA SER A 267 45.05 -8.58 -15.86
C SER A 267 44.31 -8.20 -14.57
N ASP A 268 43.00 -8.10 -14.62
CA ASP A 268 42.17 -7.75 -13.47
C ASP A 268 42.12 -8.89 -12.44
N ALA A 269 42.01 -10.14 -12.89
CA ALA A 269 42.13 -11.31 -12.03
C ALA A 269 43.51 -11.38 -11.35
N ASP A 270 44.61 -11.16 -12.08
CA ASP A 270 45.95 -11.14 -11.50
C ASP A 270 46.13 -9.98 -10.50
N ALA A 271 45.57 -8.81 -10.79
CA ALA A 271 45.58 -7.66 -9.90
C ALA A 271 44.80 -7.95 -8.60
N CYS A 272 43.64 -8.60 -8.72
CA CYS A 272 42.83 -9.06 -7.61
C CYS A 272 43.55 -10.13 -6.79
N LYS A 273 44.12 -11.17 -7.43
CA LYS A 273 44.89 -12.23 -6.76
C LYS A 273 46.03 -11.68 -5.92
N LYS A 274 46.77 -10.69 -6.46
CA LYS A 274 47.84 -10.00 -5.73
C LYS A 274 47.31 -9.14 -4.57
N ALA A 275 46.07 -8.65 -4.66
CA ALA A 275 45.45 -7.79 -3.65
C ALA A 275 44.84 -8.55 -2.47
N ILE A 276 44.44 -9.81 -2.65
CA ILE A 276 43.71 -10.61 -1.66
C ILE A 276 44.41 -10.60 -0.28
N PRO A 277 45.73 -10.89 -0.16
CA PRO A 277 46.38 -10.90 1.14
C PRO A 277 46.29 -9.55 1.86
N ASP A 278 46.45 -8.45 1.13
CA ASP A 278 46.39 -7.10 1.69
C ASP A 278 44.97 -6.73 2.10
N LEU A 279 43.97 -7.09 1.29
CA LEU A 279 42.55 -6.83 1.55
C LEU A 279 42.04 -7.64 2.75
N SER A 280 42.37 -8.93 2.83
CA SER A 280 42.02 -9.79 3.99
C SER A 280 42.71 -9.32 5.26
N LYS A 281 43.99 -8.94 5.18
CA LYS A 281 44.74 -8.40 6.32
C LYS A 281 44.13 -7.10 6.81
N SER A 282 43.74 -6.21 5.89
CA SER A 282 43.12 -4.92 6.24
C SER A 282 41.73 -5.10 6.85
N ALA A 283 40.91 -6.00 6.31
CA ALA A 283 39.59 -6.33 6.87
C ALA A 283 39.70 -6.91 8.28
N LYS A 284 40.51 -7.96 8.48
CA LYS A 284 40.75 -8.55 9.81
C LYS A 284 41.31 -7.53 10.80
N TYR A 285 42.18 -6.65 10.32
CA TYR A 285 42.74 -5.59 11.14
C TYR A 285 41.65 -4.60 11.58
N ILE A 286 40.78 -4.16 10.67
CA ILE A 286 39.61 -3.31 11.01
C ILE A 286 38.69 -4.05 12.00
N GLU A 287 38.36 -5.32 11.77
CA GLU A 287 37.53 -6.12 12.66
C GLU A 287 38.13 -6.24 14.06
N THR A 288 39.43 -6.52 14.16
CA THR A 288 40.16 -6.58 15.44
C THR A 288 40.10 -5.24 16.17
N LEU A 289 40.23 -4.13 15.44
CA LEU A 289 40.09 -2.79 15.99
C LEU A 289 38.65 -2.52 16.46
N CYS A 290 37.65 -3.00 15.74
CA CYS A 290 36.24 -2.88 16.13
C CYS A 290 35.89 -3.71 17.36
N GLU A 291 36.32 -4.97 17.43
CA GLU A 291 36.17 -5.82 18.63
C GLU A 291 36.85 -5.16 19.84
N SER A 292 38.07 -4.68 19.63
CA SER A 292 38.82 -3.90 20.60
C SER A 292 38.02 -2.69 21.13
N MET A 293 37.44 -1.89 20.24
CA MET A 293 36.58 -0.75 20.61
C MET A 293 35.35 -1.18 21.41
N SER A 294 34.66 -2.25 20.99
CA SER A 294 33.47 -2.77 21.67
C SER A 294 33.75 -3.32 23.07
N THR A 295 34.95 -3.87 23.31
CA THR A 295 35.33 -4.37 24.65
C THR A 295 35.69 -3.27 25.64
N ALA A 296 36.05 -2.07 25.16
CA ALA A 296 36.47 -0.95 26.01
C ALA A 296 35.28 -0.12 26.55
N GLY A 297 34.11 -0.19 25.91
CA GLY A 297 32.88 0.47 26.38
C GLY A 297 31.75 0.46 25.36
N PRO A 298 30.52 0.87 25.74
CA PRO A 298 29.41 0.99 24.80
C PRO A 298 29.69 2.14 23.83
N THR A 299 30.06 1.81 22.59
CA THR A 299 30.32 2.81 21.53
C THR A 299 29.61 2.45 20.24
N THR A 300 29.09 3.46 19.53
CA THR A 300 28.48 3.30 18.19
C THR A 300 29.52 3.33 17.06
N ALA A 301 30.76 3.74 17.37
CA ALA A 301 31.85 3.85 16.40
C ALA A 301 32.28 2.49 15.84
N ALA A 302 32.24 1.42 16.65
CA ALA A 302 32.59 0.07 16.23
C ALA A 302 31.57 -0.49 15.23
N SER A 303 30.27 -0.37 15.52
CA SER A 303 29.21 -0.82 14.62
C SER A 303 29.22 -0.03 13.32
N ASP A 304 29.34 1.30 13.38
CA ASP A 304 29.41 2.15 12.18
C ASP A 304 30.57 1.79 11.25
N THR A 305 31.73 1.40 11.81
CA THR A 305 32.91 1.01 11.03
C THR A 305 32.73 -0.37 10.39
N LEU A 306 32.09 -1.32 11.10
CA LEU A 306 31.81 -2.65 10.59
C LEU A 306 30.75 -2.63 9.49
N ASP A 307 29.70 -1.83 9.65
CA ASP A 307 28.66 -1.68 8.62
C ASP A 307 29.25 -1.06 7.35
N GLU A 308 30.11 -0.04 7.48
CA GLU A 308 30.85 0.53 6.34
C GLU A 308 31.73 -0.54 5.66
N LEU A 309 32.43 -1.40 6.41
CA LEU A 309 33.26 -2.47 5.85
C LEU A 309 32.43 -3.48 5.04
N ARG A 310 31.29 -3.92 5.60
CA ARG A 310 30.39 -4.90 4.97
C ARG A 310 29.74 -4.36 3.70
N ASP A 311 29.31 -3.09 3.71
CA ASP A 311 28.79 -2.40 2.53
C ASP A 311 29.83 -2.43 1.40
N TYR A 312 31.10 -2.18 1.68
CA TYR A 312 32.15 -2.20 0.65
C TYR A 312 32.58 -3.60 0.19
N GLN A 313 32.45 -4.60 1.05
CA GLN A 313 32.76 -6.00 0.74
C GLN A 313 31.76 -6.65 -0.23
N SER A 314 30.50 -6.21 -0.16
CA SER A 314 29.38 -6.75 -0.93
C SER A 314 29.03 -5.99 -2.21
N ASP A 315 29.55 -4.76 -2.37
CA ASP A 315 29.24 -3.90 -3.53
C ASP A 315 29.91 -4.40 -4.82
N SER A 316 29.12 -4.99 -5.72
CA SER A 316 29.56 -5.50 -7.03
C SER A 316 29.75 -4.42 -8.10
N SER A 317 29.38 -3.17 -7.83
CA SER A 317 29.51 -2.06 -8.79
C SER A 317 30.89 -1.41 -8.80
N ARG A 318 31.80 -1.83 -7.91
CA ARG A 318 33.10 -1.21 -7.69
C ARG A 318 34.24 -2.06 -8.23
N ASP A 319 35.20 -1.40 -8.86
CA ASP A 319 36.47 -2.01 -9.24
C ASP A 319 37.44 -2.16 -8.04
N LEU A 320 38.50 -2.94 -8.25
CA LEU A 320 39.55 -3.18 -7.25
C LEU A 320 40.21 -1.89 -6.74
N THR A 321 40.40 -0.90 -7.61
CA THR A 321 41.11 0.35 -7.27
C THR A 321 40.27 1.21 -6.34
N ALA A 322 38.96 1.30 -6.59
CA ALA A 322 38.00 1.97 -5.74
C ALA A 322 37.92 1.28 -4.38
N THR A 323 37.81 -0.06 -4.36
CA THR A 323 37.73 -0.84 -3.12
C THR A 323 38.99 -0.69 -2.26
N LYS A 324 40.19 -0.79 -2.85
CA LYS A 324 41.45 -0.58 -2.11
C LYS A 324 41.55 0.79 -1.45
N ARG A 325 41.18 1.86 -2.17
CA ARG A 325 41.21 3.24 -1.63
C ARG A 325 40.30 3.38 -0.42
N VAL A 326 39.11 2.80 -0.51
CA VAL A 326 38.10 2.90 0.54
C VAL A 326 38.51 2.08 1.76
N ILE A 327 38.99 0.85 1.58
CA ILE A 327 39.46 0.00 2.69
C ILE A 327 40.65 0.64 3.41
N ALA A 328 41.63 1.20 2.67
CA ALA A 328 42.76 1.90 3.28
C ALA A 328 42.32 3.10 4.13
N SER A 329 41.34 3.89 3.63
CA SER A 329 40.75 4.98 4.39
C SER A 329 40.04 4.49 5.65
N LEU A 330 39.33 3.36 5.55
CA LEU A 330 38.59 2.76 6.65
C LEU A 330 39.53 2.20 7.72
N SER A 331 40.66 1.58 7.33
CA SER A 331 41.69 1.12 8.26
C SER A 331 42.28 2.28 9.08
N VAL A 332 42.64 3.38 8.41
CA VAL A 332 43.17 4.58 9.10
C VAL A 332 42.12 5.15 10.06
N LYS A 333 40.85 5.17 9.66
CA LYS A 333 39.73 5.62 10.50
C LYS A 333 39.51 4.70 11.71
N ALA A 334 39.57 3.39 11.52
CA ALA A 334 39.43 2.39 12.58
C ALA A 334 40.59 2.47 13.60
N GLU A 335 41.85 2.54 13.13
CA GLU A 335 43.04 2.68 13.98
C GLU A 335 42.98 3.92 14.86
N ARG A 336 42.46 4.98 14.26
CA ARG A 336 42.32 6.27 14.89
C ARG A 336 41.27 6.19 16.00
N ARG A 337 40.09 5.61 15.72
CA ARG A 337 39.00 5.43 16.69
C ARG A 337 39.37 4.49 17.83
N GLU A 338 40.04 3.38 17.55
CA GLU A 338 40.44 2.39 18.55
C GLU A 338 41.44 2.93 19.57
N ARG A 339 42.49 3.62 19.08
CA ARG A 339 43.48 4.26 19.95
C ARG A 339 42.87 5.24 20.92
N TRP A 340 41.81 5.93 20.50
CA TRP A 340 41.13 6.91 21.33
C TRP A 340 40.31 6.22 22.41
N ILE A 341 39.51 5.24 22.03
CA ILE A 341 38.62 4.53 22.96
C ILE A 341 39.41 3.79 24.06
N LYS A 342 40.63 3.32 23.79
CA LYS A 342 41.43 2.52 24.75
C LYS A 342 42.39 3.26 25.68
N HIS A 343 42.79 4.50 25.38
CA HIS A 343 43.83 5.17 26.18
C HIS A 343 43.24 6.07 27.28
N ASP A 344 43.23 5.58 28.53
CA ASP A 344 42.87 6.37 29.73
C ASP A 344 43.77 7.61 29.96
N GLU A 345 44.99 7.65 29.40
CA GLU A 345 45.84 8.85 29.44
C GLU A 345 45.36 9.99 28.51
N TRP A 346 44.48 9.69 27.55
CA TRP A 346 43.92 10.65 26.59
C TRP A 346 42.98 11.66 27.27
N ALA A 347 42.16 11.15 28.17
CA ALA A 347 41.25 11.86 29.07
C ALA A 347 41.93 13.01 29.83
N SER A 348 43.14 12.76 30.34
CA SER A 348 43.77 13.63 31.34
C SER A 348 44.86 14.56 30.80
N LYS A 349 45.53 14.23 29.66
CA LYS A 349 46.66 15.03 29.15
C LYS A 349 46.46 15.67 27.76
N HIS A 350 45.45 15.24 26.99
CA HIS A 350 45.34 15.64 25.58
C HIS A 350 44.03 16.32 25.18
N LEU A 351 42.99 16.29 26.04
CA LEU A 351 41.71 16.95 25.84
C LEU A 351 41.89 18.43 25.47
N ASP A 352 42.66 19.19 26.27
CA ASP A 352 42.92 20.62 26.04
C ASP A 352 43.49 20.92 24.65
N SER A 353 44.53 20.18 24.26
CA SER A 353 45.20 20.39 22.97
C SER A 353 44.26 20.13 21.79
N ARG A 354 43.27 19.25 21.98
CA ARG A 354 42.35 18.81 20.94
C ARG A 354 41.11 19.66 20.88
N THR A 355 40.54 20.05 22.01
CA THR A 355 39.52 21.12 22.09
C THR A 355 40.05 22.38 21.42
N GLU A 356 41.32 22.72 21.64
CA GLU A 356 41.96 23.87 20.99
C GLU A 356 42.17 23.67 19.48
N LYS A 357 42.53 22.46 19.03
CA LYS A 357 42.57 22.13 17.59
C LYS A 357 41.19 22.18 16.95
N TYR A 358 40.17 21.69 17.65
CA TYR A 358 38.78 21.71 17.21
C TYR A 358 38.28 23.16 17.09
N ARG A 359 38.53 23.99 18.11
CA ARG A 359 38.29 25.43 18.10
C ARG A 359 38.97 26.11 16.90
N LYS A 360 40.24 25.82 16.62
CA LYS A 360 40.95 26.32 15.42
C LYS A 360 40.35 25.86 14.10
N GLN A 361 39.73 24.67 14.04
CA GLN A 361 38.98 24.26 12.86
C GLN A 361 37.66 25.02 12.74
N LEU A 362 37.00 25.32 13.87
CA LEU A 362 35.76 26.11 13.92
C LEU A 362 35.97 27.58 13.58
N GLU A 363 37.14 28.15 13.86
CA GLU A 363 37.53 29.51 13.45
C GLU A 363 37.44 29.73 11.93
N LYS A 364 37.47 28.66 11.13
CA LYS A 364 37.24 28.73 9.67
C LYS A 364 35.78 29.06 9.32
N PHE A 365 34.85 28.87 10.25
CA PHE A 365 33.41 28.98 10.06
C PHE A 365 32.75 30.03 10.96
N VAL A 366 33.36 30.34 12.12
CA VAL A 366 32.82 31.22 13.17
C VAL A 366 33.94 32.12 13.73
N VAL A 367 33.59 33.32 14.19
CA VAL A 367 34.53 34.26 14.82
C VAL A 367 34.49 34.10 16.34
N PHE A 368 35.65 33.92 16.95
CA PHE A 368 35.85 33.97 18.40
C PHE A 368 36.47 35.31 18.82
N ASP A 369 36.19 35.77 20.04
CA ASP A 369 36.85 36.94 20.63
C ASP A 369 38.16 36.56 21.36
N ALA A 370 38.78 37.56 21.99
CA ALA A 370 40.05 37.39 22.71
C ALA A 370 39.95 36.47 23.94
N ASP A 371 38.72 36.28 24.47
CA ASP A 371 38.42 35.44 25.62
C ASP A 371 37.91 34.05 25.19
N HIS A 372 38.07 33.71 23.91
CA HIS A 372 37.60 32.47 23.28
C HIS A 372 36.08 32.27 23.30
N GLN A 373 35.29 33.34 23.46
CA GLN A 373 33.84 33.28 23.35
C GLN A 373 33.40 33.48 21.90
N VAL A 374 32.30 32.83 21.52
CA VAL A 374 31.72 32.98 20.18
C VAL A 374 31.19 34.40 20.01
N VAL A 375 31.72 35.16 19.05
CA VAL A 375 31.17 36.47 18.71
C VAL A 375 29.82 36.27 18.06
N THR A 376 28.77 36.85 18.63
CA THR A 376 27.42 36.78 18.09
C THR A 376 26.99 38.09 17.42
N LYS A 377 25.97 38.02 16.57
CA LYS A 377 25.26 39.16 15.96
C LYS A 377 23.75 38.92 16.03
N GLU A 378 22.95 39.96 15.92
CA GLU A 378 21.49 39.80 15.88
C GLU A 378 21.03 39.09 14.59
N SER A 379 20.15 38.10 14.74
CA SER A 379 19.44 37.43 13.65
C SER A 379 18.48 38.43 13.02
N LYS A 380 18.50 38.55 11.70
CA LYS A 380 17.53 39.39 10.98
C LYS A 380 16.21 38.68 10.70
N SER A 381 16.13 37.37 10.95
CA SER A 381 15.01 36.51 10.55
C SER A 381 14.23 35.92 11.72
N GLU A 382 14.74 35.97 12.96
CA GLU A 382 14.16 35.27 14.11
C GLU A 382 14.20 36.12 15.38
N ALA A 383 13.06 36.20 16.08
CA ALA A 383 12.95 36.72 17.44
C ALA A 383 13.02 35.55 18.44
N ARG A 384 13.83 35.69 19.50
CA ARG A 384 14.10 34.65 20.52
C ARG A 384 13.10 34.66 21.66
N ALA A 385 12.58 35.83 22.01
CA ALA A 385 11.53 36.01 23.01
C ALA A 385 10.59 37.11 22.50
N ARG A 386 9.30 36.77 22.37
CA ARG A 386 8.28 37.76 22.01
C ARG A 386 7.89 38.53 23.26
N ALA A 387 7.78 39.84 23.14
CA ALA A 387 7.39 40.72 24.25
C ALA A 387 6.09 40.27 24.95
N VAL A 388 5.19 39.65 24.19
CA VAL A 388 3.87 39.19 24.65
C VAL A 388 3.96 37.92 25.51
N GLU A 389 5.03 37.14 25.37
CA GLU A 389 5.16 35.80 25.99
C GLU A 389 6.07 35.81 27.22
N THR A 390 6.71 36.94 27.55
CA THR A 390 7.69 37.03 28.65
C THR A 390 7.46 38.29 29.48
N GLU A 391 7.15 38.10 30.76
CA GLU A 391 6.86 39.19 31.69
C GLU A 391 8.12 40.06 31.91
N GLY A 392 8.03 41.36 31.64
CA GLY A 392 9.14 42.31 31.74
C GLY A 392 9.92 42.60 30.45
N LEU A 393 9.43 42.13 29.29
CA LEU A 393 10.06 42.36 27.98
C LEU A 393 9.22 43.33 27.13
N ASP A 394 9.73 44.53 26.87
CA ASP A 394 8.95 45.61 26.22
C ASP A 394 8.88 45.50 24.70
N LYS A 395 9.83 44.74 24.11
CA LYS A 395 9.98 44.52 22.67
C LYS A 395 10.56 43.14 22.42
N ASP A 396 10.23 42.57 21.26
CA ASP A 396 10.80 41.31 20.81
C ASP A 396 12.33 41.40 20.77
N VAL A 397 13.00 40.47 21.45
CA VAL A 397 14.46 40.41 21.46
C VAL A 397 14.90 39.47 20.34
N MET A 398 15.76 39.97 19.45
CA MET A 398 16.25 39.19 18.31
C MET A 398 17.19 38.08 18.78
N ALA A 399 17.11 36.91 18.13
CA ALA A 399 18.01 35.81 18.43
C ALA A 399 19.46 36.18 18.09
N GLN A 400 20.39 35.94 19.00
CA GLN A 400 21.81 36.11 18.69
C GLN A 400 22.32 34.88 17.93
N VAL A 401 23.09 35.12 16.87
CA VAL A 401 23.65 34.09 15.98
C VAL A 401 25.16 34.22 15.86
N PRO A 402 25.91 33.11 15.75
CA PRO A 402 27.36 33.17 15.58
C PRO A 402 27.76 34.02 14.36
N LYS A 403 28.71 34.94 14.56
CA LYS A 403 29.27 35.77 13.52
C LYS A 403 30.19 34.91 12.65
N ARG A 404 29.93 34.90 11.34
CA ARG A 404 30.79 34.21 10.36
C ARG A 404 31.98 35.09 9.96
N PRO A 405 33.13 34.49 9.60
CA PRO A 405 34.25 35.21 9.00
C PRO A 405 33.83 35.97 7.74
N SER A 406 34.43 37.13 7.52
CA SER A 406 34.18 37.94 6.31
C SER A 406 35.17 37.55 5.21
N GLY A 407 34.70 36.89 4.15
CA GLY A 407 35.52 36.51 2.99
C GLY A 407 34.70 35.82 1.91
N LYS A 408 35.15 35.89 0.65
CA LYS A 408 34.49 35.20 -0.49
C LYS A 408 34.73 33.68 -0.48
N ASP A 409 35.75 33.21 0.22
CA ASP A 409 36.16 31.79 0.28
C ASP A 409 35.58 31.03 1.50
N VAL A 410 34.64 31.65 2.23
CA VAL A 410 34.03 31.04 3.41
C VAL A 410 33.02 29.97 2.96
N LYS A 411 33.30 28.71 3.31
CA LYS A 411 32.48 27.55 2.94
C LYS A 411 31.02 27.73 3.39
N ALA A 412 30.07 27.42 2.50
CA ALA A 412 28.64 27.50 2.74
C ALA A 412 28.15 26.34 3.64
N VAL A 413 28.46 26.41 4.93
CA VAL A 413 27.97 25.43 5.92
C VAL A 413 26.62 25.89 6.49
N PRO A 414 25.60 25.02 6.62
CA PRO A 414 24.32 25.37 7.24
C PRO A 414 24.48 25.88 8.67
N ARG A 415 23.59 26.80 9.09
CA ARG A 415 23.59 27.33 10.46
C ARG A 415 23.37 26.24 11.51
N ALA A 416 22.49 25.27 11.24
CA ALA A 416 22.22 24.15 12.13
C ALA A 416 23.50 23.35 12.41
N THR A 417 24.29 23.02 11.39
CA THR A 417 25.57 22.31 11.55
C THR A 417 26.56 23.12 12.36
N ILE A 418 26.67 24.43 12.12
CA ILE A 418 27.55 25.32 12.90
C ILE A 418 27.13 25.35 14.37
N ASN A 419 25.83 25.54 14.64
CA ASN A 419 25.31 25.55 16.00
C ASN A 419 25.59 24.21 16.70
N LYS A 420 25.42 23.09 16.01
CA LYS A 420 25.71 21.76 16.55
C LYS A 420 27.19 21.59 16.89
N LEU A 421 28.07 21.98 15.99
CA LEU A 421 29.51 21.97 16.26
C LEU A 421 29.87 22.89 17.46
N LEU A 422 29.22 24.04 17.61
CA LEU A 422 29.40 24.92 18.77
C LEU A 422 28.82 24.33 20.06
N GLU A 423 27.64 23.71 20.02
CA GLU A 423 27.04 22.97 21.15
C GLU A 423 27.99 21.87 21.61
N SER A 424 28.59 21.12 20.68
CA SER A 424 29.60 20.11 21.00
C SER A 424 30.86 20.75 21.61
N LEU A 425 31.30 21.92 21.14
CA LEU A 425 32.45 22.63 21.72
C LEU A 425 32.15 23.11 23.14
N GLU A 426 30.98 23.69 23.37
CA GLU A 426 30.50 24.14 24.69
C GLU A 426 30.39 22.97 25.65
N PHE A 427 29.79 21.86 25.23
CA PHE A 427 29.72 20.62 26.00
C PHE A 427 31.12 20.13 26.41
N LEU A 428 32.08 20.15 25.48
CA LEU A 428 33.47 19.75 25.75
C LEU A 428 34.19 20.74 26.69
N ASP A 429 33.94 22.04 26.57
CA ASP A 429 34.47 23.07 27.47
C ASP A 429 33.86 22.98 28.89
N GLU A 430 32.57 22.66 28.99
CA GLU A 430 31.87 22.40 30.25
C GLU A 430 32.40 21.14 30.93
N LEU A 431 32.53 20.04 30.19
CA LEU A 431 33.16 18.81 30.68
C LEU A 431 34.55 19.07 31.24
N ARG A 432 35.38 19.83 30.53
CA ARG A 432 36.70 20.28 31.01
C ARG A 432 36.59 21.06 32.33
N SER A 433 35.64 21.98 32.44
CA SER A 433 35.47 22.81 33.65
C SER A 433 34.95 22.03 34.87
N SER A 434 34.24 20.93 34.63
CA SER A 434 33.58 20.13 35.68
C SER A 434 34.55 19.27 36.50
N GLY A 435 35.71 18.90 35.94
CA GLY A 435 36.74 18.10 36.63
C GLY A 435 36.29 16.69 37.04
N VAL A 436 35.17 16.19 36.51
CA VAL A 436 34.59 14.89 36.88
C VAL A 436 35.30 13.77 36.10
N THR A 437 35.91 12.83 36.83
CA THR A 437 36.52 11.61 36.27
C THR A 437 35.44 10.62 35.83
N GLY A 438 35.59 10.01 34.65
CA GLY A 438 34.67 9.01 34.08
C GLY A 438 33.73 9.51 32.98
N MET A 439 33.85 10.78 32.57
CA MET A 439 33.07 11.37 31.45
C MET A 439 33.84 11.38 30.12
N GLU A 440 35.04 10.83 30.08
CA GLU A 440 35.96 10.99 28.96
C GLU A 440 35.59 10.12 27.77
N SER A 441 34.89 9.00 28.00
CA SER A 441 34.26 8.21 26.93
C SER A 441 33.18 9.00 26.19
N ILE A 442 32.37 9.79 26.90
CA ILE A 442 31.32 10.64 26.31
C ILE A 442 31.94 11.80 25.52
N ALA A 443 32.98 12.44 26.08
CA ALA A 443 33.75 13.47 25.38
C ALA A 443 34.34 12.91 24.06
N LEU A 444 34.84 11.68 24.10
CA LEU A 444 35.48 11.02 22.98
C LEU A 444 34.51 10.69 21.85
N GLU A 445 33.31 10.21 22.17
CA GLU A 445 32.25 10.03 21.18
C GLU A 445 31.86 11.35 20.51
N GLU A 446 31.72 12.42 21.29
CA GLU A 446 31.38 13.74 20.75
C GLU A 446 32.51 14.30 19.87
N PHE A 447 33.78 14.04 20.23
CA PHE A 447 34.92 14.36 19.36
C PHE A 447 34.92 13.55 18.06
N ILE A 448 34.63 12.24 18.10
CA ILE A 448 34.55 11.42 16.88
C ILE A 448 33.46 11.95 15.96
N LYS A 449 32.28 12.24 16.53
CA LYS A 449 31.13 12.78 15.77
C LYS A 449 31.45 14.12 15.13
N THR A 450 32.00 15.07 15.90
CA THR A 450 32.34 16.41 15.41
C THR A 450 33.46 16.38 14.37
N GLU A 451 34.49 15.54 14.56
CA GLU A 451 35.55 15.37 13.57
C GLU A 451 35.06 14.74 12.28
N ASP A 452 34.14 13.76 12.35
CA ASP A 452 33.54 13.18 11.15
C ASP A 452 32.71 14.22 10.38
N ILE A 453 31.99 15.11 11.06
CA ILE A 453 31.27 16.24 10.42
C ILE A 453 32.26 17.19 9.75
N LEU A 454 33.31 17.61 10.46
CA LEU A 454 34.34 18.52 9.96
C LEU A 454 35.14 17.92 8.80
N GLU A 455 35.47 16.63 8.86
CA GLU A 455 36.14 15.89 7.80
C GLU A 455 35.30 15.89 6.53
N GLY A 456 33.98 15.68 6.65
CA GLY A 456 33.03 15.83 5.56
C GLY A 456 33.04 17.22 4.93
N ILE A 457 32.95 18.28 5.74
CA ILE A 457 33.03 19.69 5.27
C ILE A 457 34.37 19.99 4.58
N ASN A 458 35.44 19.37 5.05
CA ASN A 458 36.78 19.60 4.53
C ASN A 458 37.04 18.88 3.21
N THR A 459 36.58 17.64 3.10
CA THR A 459 36.71 16.80 1.89
C THR A 459 35.72 17.20 0.79
N ASN A 460 34.50 17.62 1.15
CA ASN A 460 33.46 18.01 0.20
C ASN A 460 32.86 19.39 0.55
N PRO A 461 33.52 20.50 0.18
CA PRO A 461 33.10 21.85 0.53
C PRO A 461 31.74 22.29 -0.03
N THR A 462 31.32 21.71 -1.16
CA THR A 462 30.03 21.98 -1.83
C THR A 462 28.95 20.96 -1.47
N GLY A 463 29.26 20.00 -0.60
CA GLY A 463 28.38 18.86 -0.33
C GLY A 463 27.00 19.24 0.22
N TYR A 464 26.89 20.35 0.96
CA TYR A 464 25.60 20.84 1.46
C TYR A 464 24.74 21.46 0.36
N ASP A 465 25.34 22.22 -0.57
CA ASP A 465 24.64 22.75 -1.74
C ASP A 465 24.17 21.61 -2.66
N ASP A 466 25.03 20.59 -2.84
CA ASP A 466 24.70 19.38 -3.58
C ASP A 466 23.56 18.60 -2.93
N LEU A 467 23.60 18.42 -1.60
CA LEU A 467 22.53 17.76 -0.85
C LEU A 467 21.21 18.51 -0.96
N GLN A 468 21.24 19.85 -0.81
CA GLN A 468 20.06 20.69 -0.98
C GLN A 468 19.49 20.56 -2.39
N THR A 469 20.35 20.62 -3.41
CA THR A 469 19.95 20.49 -4.82
C THR A 469 19.36 19.10 -5.11
N ARG A 470 19.99 18.02 -4.64
CA ARG A 470 19.52 16.64 -4.86
C ARG A 470 18.21 16.37 -4.12
N THR A 471 18.11 16.73 -2.85
CA THR A 471 16.87 16.60 -2.08
C THR A 471 15.74 17.44 -2.69
N GLN A 472 16.05 18.64 -3.22
CA GLN A 472 15.04 19.46 -3.88
C GLN A 472 14.57 18.81 -5.19
N LYS A 473 15.48 18.25 -6.00
CA LYS A 473 15.10 17.48 -7.20
C LYS A 473 14.17 16.30 -6.88
N ILE A 474 14.38 15.61 -5.76
CA ILE A 474 13.48 14.53 -5.31
C ILE A 474 12.08 15.13 -5.02
N LEU A 475 12.01 16.19 -4.21
CA LEU A 475 10.74 16.85 -3.87
C LEU A 475 10.02 17.42 -5.09
N ASP A 476 10.73 18.05 -6.03
CA ASP A 476 10.16 18.61 -7.25
C ASP A 476 9.53 17.49 -8.12
N LYS A 477 10.25 16.38 -8.30
CA LYS A 477 9.72 15.20 -9.02
C LYS A 477 8.48 14.61 -8.33
N VAL A 478 8.45 14.57 -7.00
CA VAL A 478 7.26 14.13 -6.26
C VAL A 478 6.11 15.12 -6.43
N ALA A 479 6.36 16.43 -6.35
CA ALA A 479 5.36 17.47 -6.53
C ALA A 479 4.72 17.43 -7.93
N ASP A 480 5.51 17.19 -8.97
CA ASP A 480 5.01 17.01 -10.34
C ASP A 480 4.00 15.85 -10.44
N THR A 481 4.12 14.84 -9.58
CA THR A 481 3.21 13.67 -9.56
C THR A 481 1.93 13.90 -8.76
N LYS A 482 1.81 15.02 -8.03
CA LYS A 482 0.60 15.37 -7.25
C LYS A 482 -0.48 16.04 -8.08
N THR A 483 -0.24 16.25 -9.38
CA THR A 483 -1.22 16.84 -10.30
C THR A 483 -1.45 15.94 -11.52
N GLY A 484 -2.57 16.14 -12.20
CA GLY A 484 -2.93 15.37 -13.40
C GLY A 484 -3.29 13.91 -13.12
N LYS A 485 -3.06 13.02 -14.09
CA LYS A 485 -3.48 11.61 -14.05
C LYS A 485 -2.80 10.78 -12.95
N LYS A 486 -1.62 11.21 -12.49
CA LYS A 486 -0.83 10.51 -11.46
C LYS A 486 -1.23 10.87 -10.03
N ALA A 487 -2.03 11.92 -9.85
CA ALA A 487 -2.30 12.52 -8.54
C ALA A 487 -2.92 11.54 -7.53
N ILE A 488 -3.83 10.69 -8.02
CA ILE A 488 -4.64 9.79 -7.20
C ILE A 488 -3.89 8.54 -6.71
N TYR A 489 -2.78 8.18 -7.34
CA TYR A 489 -2.05 6.95 -7.03
C TYR A 489 -0.92 7.17 -6.03
N TYR A 490 -0.67 6.17 -5.18
CA TYR A 490 0.44 6.09 -4.22
C TYR A 490 0.60 7.34 -3.34
N VAL A 491 -0.52 7.89 -2.85
CA VAL A 491 -0.54 9.13 -2.04
C VAL A 491 0.32 8.99 -0.79
N GLU A 492 0.19 7.87 -0.06
CA GLU A 492 0.97 7.62 1.16
C GLU A 492 2.46 7.46 0.87
N ALA A 493 2.84 6.73 -0.18
CA ALA A 493 4.24 6.56 -0.55
C ALA A 493 4.91 7.89 -0.96
N LYS A 494 4.16 8.78 -1.65
CA LYS A 494 4.61 10.15 -1.93
C LYS A 494 4.84 10.95 -0.64
N MET A 495 3.90 10.86 0.32
CA MET A 495 4.02 11.56 1.61
C MET A 495 5.19 11.01 2.44
N ASN A 496 5.36 9.68 2.48
CA ASN A 496 6.46 9.03 3.20
C ASN A 496 7.81 9.43 2.61
N LEU A 497 7.94 9.50 1.28
CA LEU A 497 9.19 9.95 0.64
C LEU A 497 9.49 11.42 0.93
N GLU A 498 8.47 12.29 0.96
CA GLU A 498 8.65 13.68 1.38
C GLU A 498 9.10 13.78 2.84
N GLU A 499 8.53 12.95 3.72
CA GLU A 499 8.92 12.88 5.12
C GLU A 499 10.34 12.33 5.29
N ASP A 500 10.74 11.28 4.56
CA ASP A 500 12.13 10.79 4.59
C ASP A 500 13.12 11.86 4.15
N VAL A 501 12.79 12.63 3.10
CA VAL A 501 13.62 13.74 2.63
C VAL A 501 13.67 14.84 3.68
N ARG A 502 12.56 15.10 4.38
CA ARG A 502 12.52 16.04 5.52
C ARG A 502 13.41 15.56 6.66
N LEU A 503 13.26 14.31 7.09
CA LEU A 503 14.07 13.68 8.13
C LEU A 503 15.56 13.68 7.75
N LEU A 504 15.90 13.40 6.50
CA LEU A 504 17.29 13.50 6.02
C LEU A 504 17.81 14.93 6.11
N ARG A 505 17.01 15.94 5.73
CA ARG A 505 17.40 17.35 5.86
C ARG A 505 17.54 17.78 7.32
N GLU A 506 16.74 17.23 8.23
CA GLU A 506 16.82 17.48 9.67
C GLU A 506 18.03 16.80 10.31
N GLN A 507 18.40 15.59 9.87
CA GLN A 507 19.53 14.83 10.41
C GLN A 507 20.87 15.19 9.76
N ALA A 508 20.88 15.68 8.52
CA ALA A 508 22.10 16.03 7.79
C ALA A 508 23.07 16.98 8.54
N PRO A 509 22.59 17.94 9.35
CA PRO A 509 23.45 18.77 10.20
C PRO A 509 24.28 18.00 11.24
N ASP A 510 23.81 16.82 11.67
CA ASP A 510 24.39 16.02 12.76
C ASP A 510 25.28 14.87 12.27
N MET A 511 25.53 14.78 10.96
CA MET A 511 26.32 13.70 10.37
C MET A 511 27.29 14.20 9.31
N ASN A 512 28.25 13.34 8.95
CA ASN A 512 29.14 13.58 7.83
C ASN A 512 28.35 13.81 6.53
N ILE A 513 28.65 14.90 5.82
CA ILE A 513 27.94 15.30 4.60
C ILE A 513 27.99 14.23 3.48
N ASN A 514 29.07 13.45 3.38
CA ASN A 514 29.17 12.37 2.40
C ASN A 514 28.24 11.19 2.78
N LYS A 515 28.04 10.94 4.09
CA LYS A 515 27.04 9.96 4.58
C LYS A 515 25.61 10.43 4.27
N ALA A 516 25.33 11.73 4.46
CA ALA A 516 24.04 12.32 4.09
C ALA A 516 23.78 12.26 2.57
N LEU A 517 24.79 12.53 1.74
CA LEU A 517 24.72 12.37 0.27
C LEU A 517 24.51 10.91 -0.14
N GLY A 518 25.18 9.97 0.54
CA GLY A 518 24.97 8.53 0.35
C GLY A 518 23.52 8.11 0.66
N ARG A 519 22.96 8.56 1.78
CA ARG A 519 21.54 8.36 2.12
C ARG A 519 20.60 8.98 1.08
N CYS A 520 20.93 10.18 0.59
CA CYS A 520 20.15 10.84 -0.47
C CYS A 520 20.15 10.01 -1.76
N ASN A 521 21.30 9.45 -2.16
CA ASN A 521 21.39 8.57 -3.33
C ASN A 521 20.62 7.25 -3.11
N LYS A 522 20.64 6.69 -1.90
CA LYS A 522 19.80 5.54 -1.54
C LYS A 522 18.31 5.90 -1.68
N LEU A 523 17.85 7.04 -1.18
CA LEU A 523 16.45 7.50 -1.37
C LEU A 523 16.06 7.70 -2.84
N ASP A 524 16.94 8.29 -3.66
CA ASP A 524 16.69 8.43 -5.11
C ASP A 524 16.59 7.06 -5.81
N GLY A 525 17.50 6.14 -5.47
CA GLY A 525 17.57 4.81 -6.06
C GLY A 525 16.46 3.85 -5.61
N SER A 526 16.27 3.69 -4.30
CA SER A 526 15.40 2.65 -3.73
C SER A 526 13.97 3.09 -3.48
N ARG A 527 13.68 4.40 -3.41
CA ARG A 527 12.32 4.91 -3.19
C ARG A 527 11.78 5.73 -4.36
N LEU A 528 12.50 6.77 -4.80
CA LEU A 528 11.97 7.67 -5.83
C LEU A 528 11.81 6.99 -7.19
N LYS A 529 12.87 6.34 -7.71
CA LYS A 529 12.81 5.71 -9.03
C LYS A 529 11.70 4.64 -9.12
N PRO A 530 11.56 3.70 -8.15
CA PRO A 530 10.45 2.76 -8.14
C PRO A 530 9.08 3.45 -8.09
N LEU A 531 8.90 4.44 -7.22
CA LEU A 531 7.64 5.19 -7.13
C LEU A 531 7.26 5.85 -8.47
N LEU A 532 8.23 6.45 -9.17
CA LEU A 532 7.97 7.07 -10.48
C LEU A 532 7.62 6.04 -11.56
N SER A 533 8.24 4.85 -11.53
CA SER A 533 7.88 3.73 -12.42
C SER A 533 6.44 3.28 -12.17
N GLN A 534 6.12 2.98 -10.90
CA GLN A 534 4.79 2.56 -10.46
C GLN A 534 3.70 3.58 -10.82
N LEU A 535 4.00 4.88 -10.74
CA LEU A 535 3.07 5.93 -11.14
C LEU A 535 2.85 6.00 -12.66
N ASN A 536 3.87 5.71 -13.48
CA ASN A 536 3.71 5.62 -14.93
C ASN A 536 2.91 4.39 -15.33
N GLU A 537 3.21 3.27 -14.69
CA GLU A 537 2.52 2.00 -14.87
C GLU A 537 1.05 2.15 -14.50
N ALA A 538 0.70 2.68 -13.32
CA ALA A 538 -0.70 2.90 -12.92
C ALA A 538 -1.52 3.68 -13.96
N VAL A 539 -0.94 4.71 -14.57
CA VAL A 539 -1.59 5.47 -15.65
C VAL A 539 -1.79 4.61 -16.92
N SER A 540 -0.85 3.71 -17.19
CA SER A 540 -0.91 2.76 -18.31
C SER A 540 -2.00 1.70 -18.07
N TYR A 541 -2.07 1.08 -16.89
CA TYR A 541 -3.16 0.17 -16.49
C TYR A 541 -4.52 0.82 -16.59
N ARG A 542 -4.64 2.06 -16.11
CA ARG A 542 -5.89 2.81 -16.21
C ARG A 542 -6.33 2.97 -17.67
N THR A 543 -5.38 3.19 -18.58
CA THR A 543 -5.65 3.29 -20.02
C THR A 543 -6.08 1.93 -20.60
N VAL A 544 -5.42 0.83 -20.23
CA VAL A 544 -5.79 -0.53 -20.63
C VAL A 544 -7.19 -0.91 -20.13
N PHE A 545 -7.48 -0.59 -18.88
CA PHE A 545 -8.82 -0.75 -18.30
C PHE A 545 -9.86 -0.02 -19.14
N ASP A 546 -9.65 1.27 -19.42
CA ASP A 546 -10.59 2.08 -20.21
C ASP A 546 -10.76 1.50 -21.64
N MET A 547 -9.70 0.98 -22.27
CA MET A 547 -9.77 0.32 -23.59
C MET A 547 -10.58 -0.98 -23.59
N LYS A 548 -10.57 -1.74 -22.47
CA LYS A 548 -11.27 -3.02 -22.36
C LYS A 548 -12.79 -2.88 -22.12
N LEU A 549 -13.26 -1.70 -21.73
CA LEU A 549 -14.69 -1.43 -21.55
C LEU A 549 -15.46 -1.43 -22.88
N ASP A 550 -14.89 -0.83 -23.92
CA ASP A 550 -15.53 -0.60 -25.22
C ASP A 550 -16.06 -1.89 -25.88
N PRO A 551 -15.29 -2.99 -25.98
CA PRO A 551 -15.77 -4.26 -26.51
C PRO A 551 -16.97 -4.84 -25.74
N ILE A 552 -16.94 -4.78 -24.41
CA ILE A 552 -17.99 -5.31 -23.55
C ILE A 552 -19.29 -4.52 -23.73
N GLU A 553 -19.20 -3.19 -23.77
CA GLU A 553 -20.36 -2.33 -24.01
C GLU A 553 -20.99 -2.57 -25.40
N LYS A 554 -20.19 -2.95 -26.41
CA LYS A 554 -20.70 -3.38 -27.73
C LYS A 554 -21.41 -4.74 -27.66
N ILE A 555 -20.93 -5.69 -26.86
CA ILE A 555 -21.58 -7.00 -26.64
C ILE A 555 -22.91 -6.81 -25.92
N PHE A 556 -22.96 -5.99 -24.87
CA PHE A 556 -24.19 -5.72 -24.12
C PHE A 556 -25.30 -5.08 -24.98
N LYS A 557 -24.95 -4.35 -26.04
CA LYS A 557 -25.92 -3.84 -27.03
C LYS A 557 -26.47 -4.91 -27.99
N GLN A 558 -25.76 -6.03 -28.17
CA GLN A 558 -26.15 -7.13 -29.07
C GLN A 558 -27.03 -8.18 -28.39
N ILE A 559 -26.92 -8.36 -27.07
CA ILE A 559 -27.67 -9.38 -26.31
C ILE A 559 -29.20 -9.15 -26.41
N PRO A 560 -29.77 -7.95 -26.17
CA PRO A 560 -31.22 -7.76 -26.21
C PRO A 560 -31.86 -8.05 -27.59
N PRO A 561 -31.29 -7.60 -28.73
CA PRO A 561 -31.77 -7.99 -30.06
C PRO A 561 -31.76 -9.50 -30.32
N LEU A 562 -30.76 -10.24 -29.82
CA LEU A 562 -30.67 -11.69 -30.00
C LEU A 562 -31.71 -12.44 -29.16
N LEU A 563 -31.91 -12.02 -27.90
CA LEU A 563 -32.98 -12.53 -27.04
C LEU A 563 -34.36 -12.29 -27.65
N ALA A 564 -34.59 -11.12 -28.26
CA ALA A 564 -35.84 -10.80 -28.94
C ALA A 564 -36.11 -11.70 -30.17
N LYS A 565 -35.07 -12.03 -30.96
CA LYS A 565 -35.17 -12.98 -32.09
C LYS A 565 -35.52 -14.39 -31.63
N LEU A 566 -34.88 -14.88 -30.58
CA LEU A 566 -35.19 -16.18 -29.97
C LEU A 566 -36.61 -16.22 -29.39
N GLY A 567 -37.05 -15.15 -28.74
CA GLY A 567 -38.42 -15.03 -28.21
C GLY A 567 -39.49 -15.01 -29.29
N ALA A 568 -39.20 -14.47 -30.49
CA ALA A 568 -40.11 -14.48 -31.63
C ALA A 568 -40.25 -15.87 -32.29
N ALA A 569 -39.19 -16.68 -32.26
CA ALA A 569 -39.17 -18.03 -32.83
C ALA A 569 -39.96 -19.08 -32.03
N ARG A 570 -40.35 -18.78 -30.77
CA ARG A 570 -41.14 -19.69 -29.91
C ARG A 570 -42.49 -19.07 -29.51
N PRO A 571 -43.63 -19.49 -30.11
CA PRO A 571 -44.96 -18.91 -29.82
C PRO A 571 -45.41 -19.03 -28.34
N GLU A 572 -44.95 -20.07 -27.63
CA GLU A 572 -45.25 -20.29 -26.21
C GLU A 572 -44.43 -19.37 -25.27
N LEU A 573 -43.14 -19.14 -25.58
CA LEU A 573 -42.31 -18.14 -24.89
C LEU A 573 -42.73 -16.72 -25.25
N ALA A 574 -43.16 -16.47 -26.49
CA ALA A 574 -43.70 -15.18 -26.94
C ALA A 574 -44.94 -14.75 -26.13
N LYS A 575 -45.77 -15.70 -25.65
CA LYS A 575 -46.88 -15.41 -24.72
C LYS A 575 -46.39 -15.00 -23.32
N LYS A 576 -45.27 -15.55 -22.84
CA LYS A 576 -44.60 -15.11 -21.60
C LYS A 576 -43.86 -13.78 -21.78
N PHE A 577 -43.26 -13.54 -22.95
CA PHE A 577 -42.59 -12.30 -23.33
C PHE A 577 -43.58 -11.13 -23.54
N LYS A 578 -44.74 -11.39 -24.16
CA LYS A 578 -45.80 -10.37 -24.38
C LYS A 578 -46.44 -9.85 -23.08
N ARG A 579 -46.30 -10.55 -21.95
CA ARG A 579 -46.86 -10.10 -20.67
C ARG A 579 -45.97 -9.08 -19.93
N LEU A 580 -44.70 -8.90 -20.30
CA LEU A 580 -43.74 -8.03 -19.59
C LEU A 580 -42.79 -7.27 -20.53
N LEU A 581 -43.34 -6.43 -21.42
CA LEU A 581 -42.65 -5.38 -22.20
C LEU A 581 -42.07 -5.78 -23.57
N GLN A 582 -42.40 -4.98 -24.59
CA GLN A 582 -41.67 -4.95 -25.85
C GLN A 582 -40.29 -4.30 -25.62
N PRO A 583 -39.18 -4.88 -26.12
CA PRO A 583 -37.83 -4.32 -26.04
C PRO A 583 -37.62 -3.14 -27.02
N LYS A 584 -38.58 -2.21 -27.11
CA LYS A 584 -38.45 -0.98 -27.90
C LYS A 584 -37.77 0.16 -27.13
N GLN A 585 -37.61 0.04 -25.80
CA GLN A 585 -37.11 1.14 -24.97
C GLN A 585 -35.68 0.95 -24.42
N GLU A 586 -35.24 -0.26 -24.08
CA GLU A 586 -33.86 -0.49 -23.60
C GLU A 586 -33.02 -1.25 -24.63
N LYS A 587 -31.95 -0.59 -25.09
CA LYS A 587 -31.04 -1.06 -26.15
C LYS A 587 -29.79 -1.78 -25.59
N VAL A 588 -29.70 -1.96 -24.28
CA VAL A 588 -28.51 -2.46 -23.57
C VAL A 588 -28.93 -3.54 -22.56
N TYR A 589 -28.06 -4.52 -22.36
CA TYR A 589 -28.23 -5.57 -21.35
C TYR A 589 -27.96 -5.03 -19.93
N HIS A 590 -28.87 -5.34 -19.00
CA HIS A 590 -28.87 -4.83 -17.61
C HIS A 590 -28.76 -5.92 -16.52
N GLY A 591 -28.44 -7.17 -16.90
CA GLY A 591 -28.33 -8.30 -15.96
C GLY A 591 -27.03 -8.32 -15.13
N GLN A 592 -26.74 -9.46 -14.51
CA GLN A 592 -25.61 -9.65 -13.58
C GLN A 592 -24.25 -9.20 -14.16
N LEU A 593 -23.97 -9.44 -15.45
CA LEU A 593 -22.71 -9.03 -16.07
C LEU A 593 -22.53 -7.50 -16.12
N GLU A 594 -23.62 -6.73 -16.20
CA GLU A 594 -23.53 -5.26 -16.18
C GLU A 594 -23.23 -4.75 -14.76
N MET A 595 -23.76 -5.43 -13.74
CA MET A 595 -23.45 -5.13 -12.35
C MET A 595 -21.99 -5.46 -12.01
N GLU A 596 -21.48 -6.61 -12.46
CA GLU A 596 -20.06 -6.97 -12.35
C GLU A 596 -19.17 -5.93 -13.07
N LEU A 597 -19.56 -5.46 -14.26
CA LEU A 597 -18.84 -4.40 -14.98
C LEU A 597 -18.85 -3.07 -14.22
N LYS A 598 -19.98 -2.70 -13.63
CA LYS A 598 -20.12 -1.48 -12.81
C LYS A 598 -19.24 -1.56 -11.57
N GLN A 599 -19.16 -2.73 -10.91
CA GLN A 599 -18.28 -2.96 -9.77
C GLN A 599 -16.80 -2.80 -10.17
N ALA A 600 -16.39 -3.40 -11.29
CA ALA A 600 -15.02 -3.23 -11.80
C ALA A 600 -14.69 -1.76 -12.12
N LYS A 601 -15.64 -0.98 -12.65
CA LYS A 601 -15.49 0.48 -12.86
C LYS A 601 -15.31 1.26 -11.55
N VAL A 602 -16.01 0.87 -10.48
CA VAL A 602 -15.85 1.49 -9.16
C VAL A 602 -14.48 1.17 -8.57
N VAL A 603 -14.06 -0.10 -8.62
CA VAL A 603 -12.72 -0.53 -8.17
C VAL A 603 -11.63 0.26 -8.92
N ALA A 604 -11.72 0.36 -10.25
CA ALA A 604 -10.76 1.14 -11.02
C ALA A 604 -10.78 2.64 -10.70
N HIS A 605 -11.93 3.21 -10.32
CA HIS A 605 -12.05 4.64 -9.99
C HIS A 605 -11.46 4.97 -8.62
N ASN A 606 -11.63 4.07 -7.67
CA ASN A 606 -11.13 4.19 -6.30
C ASN A 606 -9.72 3.63 -6.13
N ALA A 607 -9.12 3.13 -7.21
CA ALA A 607 -7.78 2.57 -7.21
C ALA A 607 -6.75 3.58 -6.73
N SER A 608 -6.01 3.18 -5.70
CA SER A 608 -4.94 3.94 -5.08
C SER A 608 -3.57 3.39 -5.43
N THR A 609 -3.51 2.12 -5.84
CA THR A 609 -2.31 1.40 -6.25
C THR A 609 -2.50 0.78 -7.64
N ILE A 610 -1.45 0.17 -8.18
CA ILE A 610 -1.56 -0.61 -9.40
C ILE A 610 -2.41 -1.87 -9.18
N ASP A 611 -2.34 -2.50 -8.00
CA ASP A 611 -3.07 -3.73 -7.72
C ASP A 611 -4.57 -3.57 -7.86
N ASP A 612 -5.09 -2.49 -7.29
CA ASP A 612 -6.49 -2.12 -7.43
C ASP A 612 -6.90 -2.00 -8.92
N LEU A 613 -5.98 -1.53 -9.79
CA LEU A 613 -6.22 -1.44 -11.24
C LEU A 613 -6.13 -2.79 -11.94
N LYS A 614 -5.20 -3.67 -11.54
CA LYS A 614 -5.11 -5.04 -12.07
C LYS A 614 -6.35 -5.83 -11.72
N ASP A 615 -6.81 -5.75 -10.48
CA ASP A 615 -8.04 -6.38 -10.01
C ASP A 615 -9.23 -5.93 -10.84
N ALA A 616 -9.32 -4.61 -11.09
CA ALA A 616 -10.36 -4.08 -11.94
C ALA A 616 -10.25 -4.59 -13.39
N ILE A 617 -9.04 -4.74 -13.94
CA ILE A 617 -8.81 -5.31 -15.27
C ILE A 617 -9.18 -6.80 -15.33
N SER A 618 -8.82 -7.58 -14.31
CA SER A 618 -9.17 -9.00 -14.18
C SER A 618 -10.67 -9.19 -14.08
N GLN A 619 -11.36 -8.37 -13.28
CA GLN A 619 -12.82 -8.33 -13.23
C GLN A 619 -13.42 -7.99 -14.60
N VAL A 620 -12.88 -6.99 -15.31
CA VAL A 620 -13.32 -6.64 -16.67
C VAL A 620 -13.08 -7.79 -17.66
N ASN A 621 -11.95 -8.50 -17.59
CA ASN A 621 -11.67 -9.65 -18.45
C ASN A 621 -12.63 -10.80 -18.17
N ALA A 622 -12.92 -11.10 -16.91
CA ALA A 622 -13.89 -12.12 -16.52
C ALA A 622 -15.28 -11.78 -17.06
N VAL A 623 -15.72 -10.53 -16.93
CA VAL A 623 -16.97 -10.04 -17.52
C VAL A 623 -16.96 -10.21 -19.04
N ARG A 624 -15.84 -9.87 -19.71
CA ARG A 624 -15.70 -10.04 -21.15
C ARG A 624 -15.86 -11.50 -21.59
N VAL A 625 -15.14 -12.43 -20.95
CA VAL A 625 -15.22 -13.87 -21.29
C VAL A 625 -16.63 -14.39 -21.11
N LYS A 626 -17.29 -14.05 -20.00
CA LYS A 626 -18.69 -14.40 -19.76
C LYS A 626 -19.63 -13.79 -20.81
N ALA A 627 -19.43 -12.53 -21.16
CA ALA A 627 -20.23 -11.81 -22.16
C ALA A 627 -20.05 -12.39 -23.58
N ASP A 628 -18.82 -12.75 -23.96
CA ASP A 628 -18.49 -13.39 -25.24
C ASP A 628 -19.13 -14.78 -25.33
N LYS A 629 -19.08 -15.57 -24.24
CA LYS A 629 -19.78 -16.86 -24.14
C LYS A 629 -21.29 -16.69 -24.30
N TYR A 630 -21.89 -15.72 -23.62
CA TYR A 630 -23.31 -15.40 -23.75
C TYR A 630 -23.67 -15.04 -25.20
N LEU A 631 -22.85 -14.21 -25.85
CA LEU A 631 -23.06 -13.81 -27.23
C LEU A 631 -22.96 -14.99 -28.21
N ALA A 632 -21.93 -15.84 -28.06
CA ALA A 632 -21.71 -16.99 -28.91
C ALA A 632 -22.86 -18.01 -28.79
N GLU A 633 -23.28 -18.32 -27.56
CA GLU A 633 -24.39 -19.25 -27.32
C GLU A 633 -25.72 -18.70 -27.84
N LEU A 634 -26.01 -17.40 -27.65
CA LEU A 634 -27.22 -16.78 -28.21
C LEU A 634 -27.21 -16.78 -29.74
N LYS A 635 -26.06 -16.52 -30.38
CA LYS A 635 -25.93 -16.58 -31.85
C LYS A 635 -26.10 -17.99 -32.38
N ALA A 636 -25.43 -18.98 -31.79
CA ALA A 636 -25.54 -20.39 -32.19
C ALA A 636 -27.00 -20.88 -32.11
N ARG A 637 -27.72 -20.49 -31.05
CA ARG A 637 -29.13 -20.84 -30.88
C ARG A 637 -30.03 -20.18 -31.93
N VAL A 638 -29.79 -18.91 -32.28
CA VAL A 638 -30.55 -18.23 -33.35
C VAL A 638 -30.38 -18.95 -34.70
N VAL A 639 -29.20 -19.50 -34.99
CA VAL A 639 -28.92 -20.25 -36.22
C VAL A 639 -29.66 -21.59 -36.23
N ILE A 640 -29.61 -22.36 -35.14
CA ILE A 640 -30.30 -23.66 -35.01
C ILE A 640 -31.82 -23.50 -35.22
N PHE A 641 -32.41 -22.39 -34.77
CA PHE A 641 -33.83 -22.11 -34.98
C PHE A 641 -34.18 -21.57 -36.39
N ALA A 642 -33.18 -21.16 -37.17
CA ALA A 642 -33.37 -20.70 -38.55
C ALA A 642 -33.28 -21.86 -39.56
N GLU A 643 -32.66 -22.98 -39.20
CA GLU A 643 -32.59 -24.20 -40.01
C GLU A 643 -33.85 -25.05 -39.78
N GLU A 644 -34.75 -25.07 -40.78
CA GLU A 644 -35.96 -25.91 -40.78
C GLU A 644 -35.58 -27.40 -40.72
N THR A 645 -35.58 -27.99 -39.52
CA THR A 645 -35.32 -29.42 -39.31
C THR A 645 -36.42 -30.03 -38.44
N ASP A 646 -37.12 -31.05 -38.95
CA ASP A 646 -38.18 -31.78 -38.24
C ASP A 646 -37.57 -32.65 -37.12
N GLY A 647 -37.55 -32.14 -35.89
CA GLY A 647 -37.15 -32.86 -34.67
C GLY A 647 -37.31 -32.03 -33.40
N PRO A 648 -37.31 -32.63 -32.18
CA PRO A 648 -37.40 -31.87 -30.94
C PRO A 648 -36.17 -30.96 -30.78
N HIS A 649 -36.37 -29.66 -30.94
CA HIS A 649 -35.30 -28.67 -31.07
C HIS A 649 -34.46 -28.42 -29.80
N THR A 650 -34.78 -29.03 -28.65
CA THR A 650 -34.09 -28.76 -27.38
C THR A 650 -33.92 -29.97 -26.47
N THR A 651 -32.74 -30.03 -25.83
CA THR A 651 -32.50 -30.82 -24.62
C THR A 651 -32.91 -29.99 -23.38
N PRO A 652 -33.31 -30.60 -22.25
CA PRO A 652 -33.68 -29.88 -21.02
C PRO A 652 -32.63 -28.87 -20.54
N GLU A 653 -31.34 -29.22 -20.66
CA GLU A 653 -30.19 -28.38 -20.32
C GLU A 653 -30.12 -27.10 -21.16
N ARG A 654 -30.52 -27.17 -22.44
CA ARG A 654 -30.54 -26.00 -23.34
C ARG A 654 -31.65 -25.03 -22.95
N ASP A 655 -32.79 -25.51 -22.47
CA ASP A 655 -33.91 -24.68 -22.01
C ASP A 655 -33.66 -24.07 -20.63
N GLU A 656 -32.91 -24.75 -19.76
CA GLU A 656 -32.51 -24.24 -18.44
C GLU A 656 -31.57 -23.04 -18.58
N PHE A 657 -30.54 -23.12 -19.43
CA PHE A 657 -29.61 -22.01 -19.66
C PHE A 657 -30.31 -20.75 -20.22
N PHE A 658 -31.23 -20.92 -21.18
CA PHE A 658 -32.00 -19.80 -21.73
C PHE A 658 -32.90 -19.17 -20.66
N SER A 659 -33.60 -20.00 -19.89
CA SER A 659 -34.45 -19.54 -18.79
C SER A 659 -33.65 -18.75 -17.74
N LYS A 660 -32.40 -19.15 -17.48
CA LYS A 660 -31.49 -18.47 -16.56
C LYS A 660 -31.07 -17.09 -17.06
N ILE A 661 -30.67 -16.97 -18.33
CA ILE A 661 -30.31 -15.66 -18.94
C ILE A 661 -31.54 -14.74 -19.05
N GLU A 662 -32.70 -15.30 -19.36
CA GLU A 662 -33.95 -14.54 -19.43
C GLU A 662 -34.36 -14.00 -18.05
N ALA A 663 -34.28 -14.83 -17.01
CA ALA A 663 -34.57 -14.43 -15.63
C ALA A 663 -33.60 -13.34 -15.15
N ASP A 664 -32.30 -13.52 -15.40
CA ASP A 664 -31.25 -12.57 -15.06
C ASP A 664 -31.42 -11.22 -15.76
N TYR A 665 -31.75 -11.20 -17.06
CA TYR A 665 -32.04 -9.95 -17.77
C TYR A 665 -33.30 -9.25 -17.22
N LYS A 666 -34.36 -9.99 -16.86
CA LYS A 666 -35.58 -9.44 -16.27
C LYS A 666 -35.34 -8.81 -14.90
N GLU A 667 -34.59 -9.50 -14.05
CA GLU A 667 -34.18 -9.01 -12.74
C GLU A 667 -33.33 -7.75 -12.89
N GLY A 668 -32.36 -7.78 -13.80
CA GLY A 668 -31.51 -6.63 -14.13
C GLY A 668 -32.25 -5.37 -14.60
N VAL A 669 -33.21 -5.51 -15.50
CA VAL A 669 -34.06 -4.40 -15.97
C VAL A 669 -34.88 -3.81 -14.83
N GLN A 670 -35.46 -4.66 -13.97
CA GLN A 670 -36.21 -4.20 -12.79
C GLN A 670 -35.30 -3.43 -11.82
N LEU A 671 -34.09 -3.94 -11.56
CA LEU A 671 -33.09 -3.27 -10.72
C LEU A 671 -32.69 -1.89 -11.28
N GLU A 672 -32.56 -1.74 -12.60
CA GLU A 672 -32.22 -0.44 -13.22
C GLU A 672 -33.41 0.55 -13.17
N ILE A 673 -34.65 0.07 -13.27
CA ILE A 673 -35.85 0.88 -13.02
C ILE A 673 -35.88 1.37 -11.56
N ASP A 674 -35.66 0.47 -10.62
CA ASP A 674 -35.65 0.77 -9.18
C ASP A 674 -34.52 1.74 -8.84
N ARG A 675 -33.34 1.56 -9.43
CA ARG A 675 -32.19 2.49 -9.35
C ARG A 675 -32.53 3.89 -9.88
N LYS A 676 -33.21 4.00 -11.02
CA LYS A 676 -33.61 5.31 -11.59
C LYS A 676 -34.60 6.03 -10.65
N ILE A 677 -35.53 5.28 -10.04
CA ILE A 677 -36.47 5.82 -9.05
C ILE A 677 -35.73 6.25 -7.77
N ALA A 678 -34.82 5.42 -7.27
CA ALA A 678 -33.98 5.69 -6.09
C ALA A 678 -33.12 6.94 -6.30
N LYS A 679 -32.39 7.02 -7.41
CA LYS A 679 -31.58 8.19 -7.77
C LYS A 679 -32.43 9.46 -7.93
N GLY A 680 -33.63 9.33 -8.51
CA GLY A 680 -34.60 10.42 -8.57
C GLY A 680 -34.93 10.99 -7.20
N LYS A 681 -35.32 10.13 -6.25
CA LYS A 681 -35.64 10.50 -4.86
C LYS A 681 -34.43 11.07 -4.09
N PHE A 682 -33.25 10.51 -4.31
CA PHE A 682 -32.01 11.03 -3.72
C PHE A 682 -31.72 12.45 -4.22
N ASN A 683 -31.80 12.67 -5.54
CA ASN A 683 -31.56 13.98 -6.15
C ASN A 683 -32.61 15.03 -5.76
N GLU A 684 -33.87 14.63 -5.58
CA GLU A 684 -34.91 15.50 -5.03
C GLU A 684 -34.55 15.99 -3.62
N THR A 685 -33.90 15.13 -2.81
CA THR A 685 -33.55 15.43 -1.42
C THR A 685 -32.23 16.19 -1.30
N SER A 686 -31.21 15.81 -2.06
CA SER A 686 -29.85 16.37 -2.02
C SER A 686 -29.70 17.64 -2.85
N GLY A 687 -30.47 17.79 -3.93
CA GLY A 687 -30.36 18.88 -4.90
C GLY A 687 -30.38 20.29 -4.29
N PRO A 688 -31.36 20.63 -3.42
CA PRO A 688 -31.40 21.94 -2.78
C PRO A 688 -30.15 22.26 -1.94
N MET A 689 -29.66 21.27 -1.18
CA MET A 689 -28.47 21.39 -0.34
C MET A 689 -27.20 21.51 -1.18
N LYS A 690 -27.04 20.63 -2.18
CA LYS A 690 -25.89 20.62 -3.09
C LYS A 690 -25.77 21.93 -3.86
N ASN A 691 -26.87 22.47 -4.39
CA ASN A 691 -26.87 23.75 -5.11
C ASN A 691 -26.43 24.93 -4.22
N GLU A 692 -26.87 24.94 -2.95
CA GLU A 692 -26.49 25.98 -1.99
C GLU A 692 -25.00 25.81 -1.58
N LEU A 693 -24.54 24.58 -1.33
CA LEU A 693 -23.13 24.27 -1.05
C LEU A 693 -22.17 24.60 -2.21
N GLU A 694 -22.53 24.26 -3.45
CA GLU A 694 -21.76 24.62 -4.65
C GLU A 694 -21.69 26.13 -4.82
N MET A 695 -22.77 26.84 -4.50
CA MET A 695 -22.79 28.31 -4.49
C MET A 695 -21.86 28.89 -3.43
N LEU A 696 -21.82 28.28 -2.23
CA LEU A 696 -20.99 28.72 -1.10
C LEU A 696 -19.50 28.40 -1.28
N THR A 697 -19.13 27.44 -2.14
CA THR A 697 -17.75 26.89 -2.24
C THR A 697 -17.04 27.18 -3.58
N ALA A 698 -17.72 27.76 -4.57
CA ALA A 698 -17.17 28.02 -5.89
C ALA A 698 -15.94 28.96 -5.88
N LYS A 699 -14.85 28.55 -6.56
CA LYS A 699 -13.54 29.24 -6.66
C LYS A 699 -13.60 30.71 -7.12
N ALA A 700 -14.68 31.14 -7.80
CA ALA A 700 -14.75 32.42 -8.51
C ALA A 700 -15.55 33.53 -7.81
N LYS A 701 -16.09 33.31 -6.60
CA LYS A 701 -16.77 34.37 -5.85
C LYS A 701 -15.99 34.67 -4.58
N SER A 702 -15.26 35.79 -4.58
CA SER A 702 -14.88 36.46 -3.33
C SER A 702 -16.09 36.51 -2.39
N TRP A 703 -15.90 36.46 -1.09
CA TRP A 703 -16.95 36.59 -0.07
C TRP A 703 -18.03 37.65 -0.40
N LYS A 704 -17.68 38.73 -1.11
CA LYS A 704 -18.63 39.73 -1.67
C LYS A 704 -19.74 39.12 -2.55
N GLY A 705 -19.45 38.09 -3.34
CA GLY A 705 -20.40 37.41 -4.22
C GLY A 705 -21.32 36.43 -3.50
N ALA A 706 -20.82 35.70 -2.48
CA ALA A 706 -21.64 34.88 -1.59
C ALA A 706 -22.59 35.75 -0.76
N LYS A 707 -22.08 36.88 -0.23
CA LYS A 707 -22.85 37.91 0.49
C LYS A 707 -23.95 38.56 -0.37
N ALA A 708 -23.73 38.74 -1.67
CA ALA A 708 -24.72 39.33 -2.58
C ALA A 708 -25.87 38.37 -2.97
N ALA A 709 -25.62 37.06 -2.97
CA ALA A 709 -26.63 36.03 -3.26
C ALA A 709 -27.45 35.66 -2.02
N LEU A 710 -26.87 35.73 -0.82
CA LEU A 710 -27.54 35.56 0.47
C LEU A 710 -28.33 36.81 0.92
N LYS A 711 -28.73 37.67 -0.03
CA LYS A 711 -29.35 39.00 0.19
C LYS A 711 -30.65 39.03 1.01
N GLY A 712 -31.20 37.88 1.36
CA GLY A 712 -32.36 37.70 2.26
C GLY A 712 -32.03 37.30 3.71
N PHE A 713 -30.75 37.05 4.03
CA PHE A 713 -30.30 36.65 5.37
C PHE A 713 -29.68 37.86 6.10
N PRO A 714 -30.26 38.34 7.21
CA PRO A 714 -29.86 39.62 7.80
C PRO A 714 -28.42 39.70 8.33
N ARG A 715 -27.81 38.60 8.79
CA ARG A 715 -26.47 38.60 9.39
C ARG A 715 -25.80 37.23 9.26
N ILE A 716 -24.59 37.20 8.71
CA ILE A 716 -23.66 36.07 8.78
C ILE A 716 -22.45 36.52 9.61
N ASP A 717 -22.08 35.77 10.64
CA ASP A 717 -20.87 36.04 11.41
C ASP A 717 -19.63 35.71 10.56
N THR A 718 -18.86 36.73 10.22
CA THR A 718 -17.66 36.61 9.38
C THR A 718 -16.49 35.92 10.09
N ALA A 719 -16.51 35.84 11.42
CA ALA A 719 -15.42 35.22 12.18
C ALA A 719 -15.45 33.68 12.14
N ASN A 720 -16.64 33.10 11.93
CA ASN A 720 -16.87 31.65 12.01
C ASN A 720 -17.09 30.99 10.63
N TYR A 721 -17.04 31.76 9.53
CA TYR A 721 -17.19 31.18 8.19
C TYR A 721 -15.92 30.48 7.74
N ASP A 722 -15.94 29.15 7.81
CA ASP A 722 -14.88 28.30 7.27
C ASP A 722 -15.32 27.62 5.96
N PRO A 723 -14.83 28.08 4.80
CA PRO A 723 -15.18 27.50 3.51
C PRO A 723 -14.61 26.09 3.29
N THR A 724 -13.69 25.60 4.11
CA THR A 724 -13.17 24.23 4.00
C THR A 724 -14.21 23.21 4.48
N ARG A 725 -14.84 23.43 5.64
CA ARG A 725 -15.94 22.58 6.16
C ARG A 725 -17.11 22.43 5.15
N PHE A 726 -17.48 23.49 4.44
CA PHE A 726 -18.51 23.42 3.40
C PHE A 726 -18.05 22.69 2.13
N LYS A 727 -16.75 22.75 1.80
CA LYS A 727 -16.18 21.98 0.68
C LYS A 727 -16.13 20.50 0.98
N ASP A 728 -15.77 20.13 2.21
CA ASP A 728 -15.72 18.73 2.64
C ASP A 728 -17.12 18.13 2.63
N LEU A 729 -18.11 18.84 3.18
CA LEU A 729 -19.52 18.41 3.12
C LEU A 729 -20.02 18.30 1.67
N LEU A 730 -19.66 19.24 0.80
CA LEU A 730 -20.01 19.16 -0.62
C LEU A 730 -19.37 17.94 -1.31
N ALA A 731 -18.12 17.61 -0.96
CA ALA A 731 -17.44 16.45 -1.48
C ALA A 731 -18.14 15.16 -1.03
N GLU A 732 -18.53 15.08 0.24
CA GLU A 732 -19.22 13.94 0.84
C GLU A 732 -20.62 13.73 0.24
N VAL A 733 -21.40 14.81 0.04
CA VAL A 733 -22.70 14.75 -0.66
C VAL A 733 -22.54 14.28 -2.11
N LYS A 734 -21.47 14.69 -2.80
CA LYS A 734 -21.17 14.23 -4.17
C LYS A 734 -20.76 12.77 -4.22
N LEU A 735 -20.00 12.31 -3.23
CA LEU A 735 -19.60 10.93 -3.08
C LEU A 735 -20.81 10.04 -2.80
N LEU A 736 -21.70 10.43 -1.89
CA LEU A 736 -22.98 9.73 -1.66
C LEU A 736 -23.89 9.72 -2.91
N GLU A 737 -23.88 10.74 -3.75
CA GLU A 737 -24.62 10.72 -5.03
C GLU A 737 -24.06 9.69 -6.01
N GLN A 738 -22.74 9.46 -5.98
CA GLN A 738 -22.08 8.42 -6.78
C GLN A 738 -22.38 7.03 -6.21
N GLU A 739 -22.35 6.86 -4.88
CA GLU A 739 -22.64 5.61 -4.19
C GLU A 739 -24.13 5.22 -4.29
N CYS A 740 -25.05 6.18 -4.15
CA CYS A 740 -26.50 5.97 -4.28
C CYS A 740 -26.91 5.58 -5.70
N ALA A 741 -26.02 5.78 -6.68
CA ALA A 741 -26.19 5.17 -7.97
C ALA A 741 -26.14 3.63 -7.88
N VAL A 742 -25.76 2.97 -6.79
CA VAL A 742 -25.74 1.49 -6.67
C VAL A 742 -26.94 1.01 -5.85
N ASN A 743 -27.82 0.19 -6.45
CA ASN A 743 -29.18 -0.11 -5.93
C ASN A 743 -29.21 -0.72 -4.52
N SER A 744 -28.18 -1.48 -4.12
CA SER A 744 -28.08 -2.13 -2.80
C SER A 744 -27.83 -1.16 -1.63
N SER A 745 -27.49 0.09 -1.91
CA SER A 745 -27.06 1.08 -0.90
C SER A 745 -28.09 2.20 -0.64
N TYR A 746 -29.24 2.17 -1.31
CA TYR A 746 -30.17 3.31 -1.29
C TYR A 746 -30.68 3.67 0.11
N GLU A 747 -31.10 2.70 0.91
CA GLU A 747 -31.61 2.97 2.27
C GLU A 747 -30.52 3.52 3.19
N GLU A 748 -29.32 2.94 3.12
CA GLU A 748 -28.16 3.39 3.87
C GLU A 748 -27.73 4.81 3.45
N ASN A 749 -27.67 5.07 2.14
CA ASN A 749 -27.31 6.37 1.59
C ASN A 749 -28.36 7.45 1.86
N MET A 750 -29.64 7.09 1.92
CA MET A 750 -30.68 8.00 2.40
C MET A 750 -30.54 8.28 3.90
N GLY A 751 -30.13 7.29 4.69
CA GLY A 751 -29.74 7.48 6.10
C GLY A 751 -28.60 8.49 6.24
N ARG A 752 -27.47 8.24 5.57
CA ARG A 752 -26.30 9.13 5.56
C ARG A 752 -26.61 10.52 5.01
N LEU A 753 -27.42 10.62 3.95
CA LEU A 753 -27.85 11.91 3.40
C LEU A 753 -28.66 12.73 4.43
N ASN A 754 -29.49 12.07 5.25
CA ASN A 754 -30.21 12.74 6.34
C ASN A 754 -29.26 13.23 7.44
N GLU A 755 -28.19 12.49 7.74
CA GLU A 755 -27.14 12.90 8.68
C GLU A 755 -26.36 14.11 8.16
N LEU A 756 -25.91 14.06 6.90
CA LEU A 756 -25.24 15.20 6.25
C LEU A 756 -26.13 16.42 6.15
N LYS A 757 -27.43 16.22 5.91
CA LYS A 757 -28.42 17.31 5.97
C LYS A 757 -28.51 17.90 7.38
N GLY A 758 -28.43 17.08 8.43
CA GLY A 758 -28.34 17.56 9.81
C GLY A 758 -27.08 18.38 10.08
N MET A 759 -25.92 17.95 9.56
CA MET A 759 -24.66 18.70 9.64
C MET A 759 -24.71 20.00 8.85
N TYR A 760 -25.30 19.96 7.64
CA TYR A 760 -25.55 21.12 6.80
C TYR A 760 -26.43 22.15 7.52
N ASP A 761 -27.56 21.73 8.08
CA ASP A 761 -28.48 22.60 8.81
C ASP A 761 -27.82 23.19 10.07
N ALA A 762 -26.94 22.44 10.74
CA ALA A 762 -26.15 22.94 11.87
C ALA A 762 -25.14 24.01 11.45
N MET A 763 -24.33 23.76 10.40
CA MET A 763 -23.37 24.73 9.88
C MET A 763 -24.05 25.98 9.30
N ARG A 764 -25.20 25.79 8.65
CA ARG A 764 -26.06 26.90 8.22
C ARG A 764 -26.57 27.70 9.42
N GLY A 765 -26.94 27.01 10.50
CA GLY A 765 -27.36 27.61 11.77
C GLY A 765 -26.27 28.41 12.46
N GLU A 766 -25.02 27.94 12.45
CA GLU A 766 -23.82 28.66 12.92
C GLU A 766 -23.62 29.95 12.10
N LEU A 767 -23.78 29.87 10.76
CA LEU A 767 -23.69 31.04 9.90
C LEU A 767 -24.80 32.05 10.16
N THR A 768 -26.04 31.60 10.34
CA THR A 768 -27.20 32.49 10.57
C THR A 768 -27.39 32.86 12.04
N GLY A 769 -26.59 32.29 12.95
CA GLY A 769 -26.66 32.46 14.40
C GLY A 769 -27.96 31.96 15.05
N PHE A 770 -28.67 31.02 14.40
CA PHE A 770 -29.92 30.41 14.88
C PHE A 770 -30.24 29.09 14.19
N ARG A 771 -30.55 28.05 14.96
CA ARG A 771 -30.85 26.70 14.46
C ARG A 771 -32.34 26.44 14.23
N GLU A 772 -32.78 26.58 12.98
CA GLU A 772 -34.19 26.40 12.57
C GLU A 772 -34.69 24.94 12.67
N ASP A 773 -33.79 23.98 12.53
CA ASP A 773 -34.05 22.55 12.69
C ASP A 773 -34.47 22.19 14.12
N ILE A 774 -33.84 22.83 15.12
CA ILE A 774 -34.12 22.62 16.55
C ILE A 774 -35.33 23.43 17.04
N ALA A 775 -35.66 24.55 16.39
CA ALA A 775 -36.73 25.46 16.83
C ALA A 775 -38.12 24.81 16.92
N LYS A 776 -38.48 23.93 15.98
CA LYS A 776 -39.74 23.16 16.03
C LYS A 776 -39.75 22.12 17.14
N ASP A 777 -38.58 21.56 17.40
CA ASP A 777 -38.34 20.54 18.40
C ASP A 777 -38.42 21.09 19.83
N VAL A 778 -38.07 22.35 20.02
CA VAL A 778 -38.25 23.07 21.29
C VAL A 778 -39.73 23.22 21.64
N VAL A 779 -40.61 23.50 20.67
CA VAL A 779 -42.06 23.56 20.93
C VAL A 779 -42.57 22.24 21.50
N LYS A 780 -42.24 21.12 20.84
CA LYS A 780 -42.65 19.77 21.29
C LYS A 780 -42.04 19.40 22.63
N ALA A 781 -40.75 19.70 22.84
CA ALA A 781 -40.06 19.42 24.09
C ALA A 781 -40.64 20.25 25.25
N THR A 782 -41.00 21.51 25.00
CA THR A 782 -41.69 22.39 25.96
C THR A 782 -43.08 21.85 26.29
N GLU A 783 -43.88 21.43 25.31
CA GLU A 783 -45.19 20.85 25.55
C GLU A 783 -45.10 19.58 26.40
N LYS A 784 -44.14 18.70 26.10
CA LYS A 784 -43.86 17.51 26.90
C LYS A 784 -43.45 17.85 28.33
N ALA A 785 -42.58 18.85 28.50
CA ALA A 785 -42.15 19.32 29.81
C ALA A 785 -43.32 19.88 30.63
N ILE A 786 -44.17 20.71 30.02
CA ILE A 786 -45.35 21.31 30.67
C ILE A 786 -46.37 20.23 31.05
N ALA A 787 -46.68 19.30 30.14
CA ALA A 787 -47.57 18.18 30.46
C ALA A 787 -47.04 17.36 31.64
N ARG A 788 -45.71 17.18 31.73
CA ARG A 788 -45.10 16.46 32.85
C ARG A 788 -45.10 17.26 34.15
N MET A 789 -44.93 18.58 34.08
CA MET A 789 -45.10 19.48 35.23
C MET A 789 -46.53 19.43 35.78
N GLU A 790 -47.53 19.46 34.89
CA GLU A 790 -48.95 19.39 35.25
C GLU A 790 -49.28 18.04 35.89
N THR A 791 -48.85 16.92 35.27
CA THR A 791 -48.98 15.57 35.84
C THR A 791 -48.39 15.52 37.25
N ALA A 792 -47.16 16.05 37.41
CA ALA A 792 -46.46 16.02 38.67
C ALA A 792 -47.15 16.82 39.78
N LYS A 793 -47.75 17.94 39.40
CA LYS A 793 -48.54 18.78 40.31
C LYS A 793 -49.83 18.08 40.73
N THR A 794 -50.59 17.55 39.78
CA THR A 794 -51.88 16.88 40.04
C THR A 794 -51.70 15.66 40.94
N PHE A 795 -50.63 14.89 40.75
CA PHE A 795 -50.37 13.76 41.63
C PHE A 795 -49.95 14.19 43.03
N ALA A 796 -49.03 15.14 43.17
CA ALA A 796 -48.59 15.61 44.48
C ALA A 796 -49.73 16.24 45.30
N GLU A 797 -50.60 17.03 44.68
CA GLU A 797 -51.74 17.70 45.33
C GLU A 797 -52.96 16.80 45.54
N GLY A 798 -53.02 15.63 44.89
CA GLY A 798 -54.16 14.71 44.93
C GLY A 798 -53.76 13.27 45.27
N GLY A 799 -53.18 12.56 44.29
CA GLY A 799 -52.84 11.13 44.39
C GLY A 799 -51.95 10.77 45.57
N PHE A 800 -50.94 11.59 45.87
CA PHE A 800 -50.07 11.42 47.04
C PHE A 800 -50.84 11.55 48.35
N ILE A 801 -51.72 12.57 48.46
CA ILE A 801 -52.50 12.82 49.68
C ILE A 801 -53.51 11.69 49.91
N THR A 802 -54.23 11.28 48.86
CA THR A 802 -55.19 10.18 48.92
C THR A 802 -54.50 8.85 49.20
N GLY A 803 -53.32 8.59 48.61
CA GLY A 803 -52.54 7.38 48.84
C GLY A 803 -52.02 7.26 50.28
N VAL A 804 -51.57 8.37 50.88
CA VAL A 804 -51.15 8.40 52.28
C VAL A 804 -52.35 8.30 53.23
N ALA A 805 -53.46 9.00 52.93
CA ALA A 805 -54.68 8.94 53.75
C ALA A 805 -55.36 7.56 53.72
N GLY A 806 -55.39 6.89 52.56
CA GLY A 806 -56.00 5.57 52.38
C GLY A 806 -55.24 4.41 53.02
N LYS A 807 -54.09 4.67 53.66
CA LYS A 807 -53.25 3.69 54.37
C LYS A 807 -53.26 3.88 55.88
N GLN A 808 -54.04 4.84 56.40
CA GLN A 808 -54.27 4.99 57.82
C GLN A 808 -55.38 4.01 58.26
N ASP A 809 -55.19 3.31 59.37
CA ASP A 809 -56.18 2.37 59.91
C ASP A 809 -57.43 3.11 60.41
N ALA A 810 -58.59 2.46 60.34
CA ALA A 810 -59.88 3.07 60.66
C ALA A 810 -59.94 3.53 62.12
N GLY A 811 -59.85 4.86 62.34
CA GLY A 811 -59.93 5.50 63.65
C GLY A 811 -58.67 6.26 64.08
N GLU A 812 -57.56 6.15 63.35
CA GLU A 812 -56.30 6.84 63.67
C GLU A 812 -55.96 7.93 62.64
N ASN A 813 -56.24 9.20 62.95
CA ASN A 813 -55.79 10.35 62.16
C ASN A 813 -54.33 10.71 62.50
N ILE A 814 -53.37 9.81 62.26
CA ILE A 814 -51.95 10.05 62.59
C ILE A 814 -51.36 11.18 61.73
N VAL A 815 -51.81 11.33 60.48
CA VAL A 815 -51.36 12.42 59.62
C VAL A 815 -52.57 13.24 59.18
N ASP A 816 -52.64 14.46 59.72
CA ASP A 816 -53.66 15.44 59.36
C ASP A 816 -53.59 15.77 57.86
N THR A 817 -54.67 15.46 57.14
CA THR A 817 -54.85 15.80 55.72
C THR A 817 -54.62 17.27 55.41
N SER A 818 -54.88 18.19 56.35
CA SER A 818 -54.61 19.62 56.17
C SER A 818 -53.10 19.91 56.14
N THR A 819 -52.33 19.20 56.95
CA THR A 819 -50.87 19.28 57.00
C THR A 819 -50.23 18.63 55.77
N LEU A 820 -50.77 17.49 55.29
CA LEU A 820 -50.35 16.89 54.02
C LEU A 820 -50.64 17.79 52.82
N LYS A 821 -51.81 18.46 52.79
CA LYS A 821 -52.12 19.47 51.77
C LYS A 821 -51.13 20.64 51.80
N ARG A 822 -50.74 21.12 52.98
CA ARG A 822 -49.71 22.17 53.12
C ARG A 822 -48.34 21.68 52.64
N PHE A 823 -47.95 20.45 52.98
CA PHE A 823 -46.70 19.85 52.53
C PHE A 823 -46.67 19.64 51.00
N ALA A 824 -47.72 19.05 50.43
CA ALA A 824 -47.87 18.89 48.99
C ALA A 824 -47.83 20.23 48.25
N ALA A 825 -48.53 21.25 48.76
CA ALA A 825 -48.47 22.60 48.22
C ALA A 825 -47.05 23.19 48.27
N CYS A 826 -46.25 22.91 49.31
CA CYS A 826 -44.84 23.31 49.35
C CYS A 826 -43.98 22.59 48.30
N VAL A 827 -44.29 21.33 47.97
CA VAL A 827 -43.59 20.53 46.95
C VAL A 827 -43.93 20.99 45.52
N THR A 828 -45.19 21.39 45.27
CA THR A 828 -45.65 21.83 43.93
C THR A 828 -45.47 23.31 43.67
N LYS A 829 -45.35 24.15 44.70
CA LYS A 829 -45.07 25.60 44.59
C LYS A 829 -43.95 25.97 43.60
N PRO A 830 -42.83 25.23 43.48
CA PRO A 830 -41.79 25.54 42.49
C PRO A 830 -42.08 25.04 41.06
N ILE A 831 -43.08 24.18 40.85
CA ILE A 831 -43.44 23.60 39.55
C ILE A 831 -44.46 24.52 38.85
N ILE A 832 -43.96 25.64 38.31
CA ILE A 832 -44.78 26.63 37.61
C ILE A 832 -44.22 26.77 36.18
N PRO A 833 -45.00 26.42 35.14
CA PRO A 833 -44.54 26.53 33.76
C PRO A 833 -44.36 27.99 33.30
N GLY A 834 -45.03 28.95 33.93
CA GLY A 834 -44.94 30.37 33.57
C GLY A 834 -45.26 30.62 32.09
N ASP A 835 -44.52 31.53 31.46
CA ASP A 835 -44.67 31.86 30.04
C ASP A 835 -43.94 30.89 29.10
N LEU A 836 -43.44 29.75 29.59
CA LEU A 836 -42.60 28.84 28.82
C LEU A 836 -43.27 28.37 27.51
N ARG A 837 -44.59 28.15 27.51
CA ARG A 837 -45.36 27.80 26.30
C ARG A 837 -45.36 28.94 25.28
N ALA A 838 -45.57 30.18 25.73
CA ALA A 838 -45.58 31.35 24.88
C ALA A 838 -44.17 31.63 24.30
N GLN A 839 -43.12 31.49 25.11
CA GLN A 839 -41.74 31.65 24.65
C GLN A 839 -41.36 30.57 23.63
N ALA A 840 -41.74 29.31 23.85
CA ALA A 840 -41.49 28.24 22.88
C ALA A 840 -42.25 28.45 21.55
N GLN A 841 -43.49 28.94 21.60
CA GLN A 841 -44.25 29.30 20.40
C GLN A 841 -43.59 30.44 19.62
N ILE A 842 -43.06 31.46 20.31
CA ILE A 842 -42.28 32.53 19.67
C ILE A 842 -41.03 31.95 19.02
N ILE A 843 -40.29 31.08 19.71
CA ILE A 843 -39.09 30.40 19.18
C ILE A 843 -39.41 29.58 17.91
N GLY A 844 -40.54 28.87 17.88
CA GLY A 844 -40.96 28.04 16.75
C GLY A 844 -41.60 28.80 15.57
N ASP A 845 -41.97 30.07 15.75
CA ASP A 845 -42.65 30.87 14.72
C ASP A 845 -41.65 31.55 13.78
N LYS A 846 -41.60 31.05 12.54
CA LYS A 846 -40.75 31.59 11.46
C LYS A 846 -41.11 33.02 11.04
N LYS A 847 -42.30 33.52 11.42
CA LYS A 847 -42.72 34.90 11.11
C LYS A 847 -42.19 35.92 12.11
N LYS A 848 -41.67 35.47 13.27
CA LYS A 848 -41.10 36.34 14.30
C LYS A 848 -39.65 36.69 13.99
N SER A 849 -39.23 37.87 14.43
CA SER A 849 -37.85 38.33 14.20
C SER A 849 -36.85 37.50 15.00
N LEU A 850 -35.60 37.42 14.51
CA LEU A 850 -34.56 36.67 15.19
C LEU A 850 -34.26 37.21 16.61
N GLU A 851 -34.32 38.53 16.78
CA GLU A 851 -34.10 39.18 18.09
C GLU A 851 -35.19 38.80 19.09
N GLU A 852 -36.45 38.75 18.65
CA GLU A 852 -37.56 38.25 19.47
C GLU A 852 -37.41 36.77 19.82
N ARG A 853 -36.95 35.94 18.87
CA ARG A 853 -36.74 34.50 19.08
C ARG A 853 -35.56 34.20 20.02
N LYS A 854 -34.46 34.94 19.92
CA LYS A 854 -33.32 34.86 20.85
C LYS A 854 -33.69 35.35 22.24
N LYS A 855 -34.44 36.46 22.33
CA LYS A 855 -34.97 36.95 23.62
C LYS A 855 -35.91 35.92 24.25
N ALA A 856 -36.77 35.28 23.46
CA ALA A 856 -37.65 34.22 23.93
C ALA A 856 -36.88 32.98 24.43
N ARG A 857 -35.77 32.62 23.78
CA ARG A 857 -34.86 31.55 24.26
C ARG A 857 -34.25 31.89 25.62
N GLU A 858 -33.70 33.09 25.79
CA GLU A 858 -33.13 33.52 27.08
C GLU A 858 -34.19 33.54 28.19
N GLU A 859 -35.40 34.02 27.87
CA GLU A 859 -36.51 34.05 28.82
C GLU A 859 -37.01 32.64 29.16
N ALA A 860 -37.04 31.71 28.19
CA ALA A 860 -37.31 30.30 28.44
C ALA A 860 -36.25 29.66 29.35
N LEU A 861 -34.96 29.96 29.15
CA LEU A 861 -33.87 29.47 30.01
C LEU A 861 -33.96 30.04 31.43
N ARG A 862 -34.38 31.30 31.58
CA ARG A 862 -34.66 31.94 32.88
C ARG A 862 -35.82 31.30 33.63
N ILE A 863 -36.71 30.58 32.94
CA ILE A 863 -37.77 29.78 33.57
C ILE A 863 -37.26 28.37 33.91
N VAL A 864 -36.59 27.70 32.96
CA VAL A 864 -36.17 26.29 33.10
C VAL A 864 -35.08 26.09 34.14
N ARG A 865 -34.04 26.95 34.17
CA ARG A 865 -32.90 26.81 35.09
C ARG A 865 -33.26 26.94 36.56
N PRO A 866 -34.01 27.98 37.01
CA PRO A 866 -34.43 28.05 38.40
C PRO A 866 -35.36 26.91 38.80
N LEU A 867 -36.18 26.40 37.88
CA LEU A 867 -37.06 25.27 38.14
C LEU A 867 -36.25 24.00 38.40
N MET A 868 -35.23 23.69 37.58
CA MET A 868 -34.33 22.56 37.83
C MET A 868 -33.52 22.72 39.12
N ALA A 869 -32.99 23.92 39.39
CA ALA A 869 -32.24 24.18 40.62
C ALA A 869 -33.11 23.98 41.87
N ARG A 870 -34.39 24.37 41.82
CA ARG A 870 -35.35 24.13 42.92
C ARG A 870 -35.71 22.66 43.04
N LEU A 871 -35.93 21.95 41.94
CA LEU A 871 -36.15 20.50 41.94
C LEU A 871 -35.00 19.74 42.61
N ASP A 872 -33.76 20.21 42.47
CA ASP A 872 -32.58 19.55 43.04
C ASP A 872 -32.21 20.06 44.45
N GLY A 873 -32.57 21.30 44.79
CA GLY A 873 -32.15 21.97 46.02
C GLY A 873 -33.17 21.94 47.16
N ASP A 874 -34.47 21.97 46.86
CA ASP A 874 -35.51 22.20 47.87
C ASP A 874 -35.67 21.01 48.83
N LYS A 875 -35.64 21.30 50.14
CA LYS A 875 -35.74 20.31 51.21
C LYS A 875 -37.08 19.57 51.17
N ALA A 876 -38.18 20.25 50.83
CA ALA A 876 -39.49 19.63 50.72
C ALA A 876 -39.55 18.61 49.57
N ILE A 877 -38.96 18.94 48.43
CA ILE A 877 -38.88 18.05 47.26
C ILE A 877 -37.98 16.85 47.55
N LYS A 878 -36.83 17.05 48.21
CA LYS A 878 -35.94 15.95 48.62
C LYS A 878 -36.64 14.97 49.56
N LEU A 879 -37.43 15.48 50.51
CA LEU A 879 -38.22 14.65 51.42
C LEU A 879 -39.35 13.93 50.67
N TYR A 880 -40.03 14.63 49.76
CA TYR A 880 -41.08 14.04 48.92
C TYR A 880 -40.55 12.89 48.03
N ARG A 881 -39.39 13.07 47.38
CA ARG A 881 -38.75 12.03 46.54
C ARG A 881 -38.33 10.78 47.33
N ARG A 882 -38.08 10.91 48.63
CA ARG A 882 -37.73 9.79 49.52
C ARG A 882 -38.95 9.08 50.10
N HIS A 883 -40.15 9.64 49.89
CA HIS A 883 -41.38 9.07 50.43
C HIS A 883 -41.82 7.87 49.56
N PRO A 884 -42.22 6.73 50.16
CA PRO A 884 -42.59 5.52 49.41
C PRO A 884 -43.69 5.74 48.37
N PHE A 885 -44.62 6.66 48.64
CA PHE A 885 -45.74 7.02 47.77
C PHE A 885 -45.41 8.12 46.74
N GLY A 886 -44.18 8.63 46.71
CA GLY A 886 -43.73 9.67 45.76
C GLY A 886 -42.93 9.14 44.56
N LEU A 887 -42.79 7.81 44.44
CA LEU A 887 -41.88 7.16 43.49
C LEU A 887 -42.50 6.92 42.11
N ASP A 888 -43.83 6.74 42.03
CA ASP A 888 -44.52 6.50 40.76
C ASP A 888 -44.85 7.82 40.05
N ASN A 889 -43.92 8.22 39.17
CA ASN A 889 -44.08 9.07 37.98
C ASN A 889 -43.99 10.62 38.01
N ASP A 890 -43.81 11.32 39.12
CA ASP A 890 -44.10 12.76 39.06
C ASP A 890 -42.89 13.72 39.05
N VAL A 891 -42.04 13.75 40.07
CA VAL A 891 -40.95 14.76 40.12
C VAL A 891 -39.61 14.21 39.61
N ASN A 892 -39.40 12.89 39.65
CA ASN A 892 -38.16 12.24 39.24
C ASN A 892 -38.00 12.17 37.70
N VAL A 893 -39.11 11.99 36.97
CA VAL A 893 -39.12 11.95 35.49
C VAL A 893 -39.13 13.36 34.88
N LEU A 894 -39.66 14.34 35.61
CA LEU A 894 -39.69 15.74 35.16
C LEU A 894 -38.28 16.32 34.96
N ARG A 895 -37.32 15.98 35.84
CA ARG A 895 -35.94 16.49 35.77
C ARG A 895 -35.22 16.12 34.46
N PRO A 896 -35.15 14.84 34.04
CA PRO A 896 -34.57 14.48 32.73
C PRO A 896 -35.21 15.21 31.54
N VAL A 897 -36.54 15.39 31.55
CA VAL A 897 -37.26 16.09 30.48
C VAL A 897 -36.87 17.58 30.42
N LEU A 898 -36.66 18.21 31.57
CA LEU A 898 -36.22 19.61 31.64
C LEU A 898 -34.76 19.79 31.22
N VAL A 899 -33.89 18.84 31.55
CA VAL A 899 -32.50 18.84 31.07
C VAL A 899 -32.46 18.72 29.55
N GLN A 900 -33.27 17.84 28.96
CA GLN A 900 -33.39 17.74 27.49
C GLN A 900 -33.89 19.04 26.86
N LEU A 901 -34.86 19.71 27.49
CA LEU A 901 -35.34 21.02 27.04
C LEU A 901 -34.26 22.11 27.17
N GLU A 902 -33.50 22.15 28.26
CA GLU A 902 -32.40 23.10 28.44
C GLU A 902 -31.33 22.91 27.36
N VAL A 903 -30.91 21.67 27.09
CA VAL A 903 -29.92 21.37 26.04
C VAL A 903 -30.43 21.84 24.67
N LYS A 904 -31.71 21.61 24.35
CA LYS A 904 -32.32 22.10 23.11
C LYS A 904 -32.40 23.63 23.05
N LEU A 905 -32.70 24.29 24.17
CA LEU A 905 -32.68 25.76 24.24
C LEU A 905 -31.27 26.32 24.11
N LEU A 906 -30.26 25.68 24.69
CA LEU A 906 -28.86 26.11 24.57
C LEU A 906 -28.31 25.93 23.16
N THR A 907 -28.69 24.86 22.46
CA THR A 907 -28.24 24.58 21.09
C THR A 907 -28.88 25.50 20.03
N LEU A 908 -29.93 26.26 20.36
CA LEU A 908 -30.57 27.21 19.41
C LEU A 908 -29.69 28.39 18.99
N ALA A 909 -28.71 28.78 19.80
CA ALA A 909 -27.79 29.86 19.49
C ALA A 909 -26.37 29.46 19.94
N ALA A 910 -25.76 28.60 19.13
CA ALA A 910 -24.31 28.53 18.96
C ALA A 910 -23.91 29.58 17.93
#